data_AF-A0A5K3F5X3-F1
#
_entry.id   AF-A0A5K3F5X3-F1
#
_cell.length_a   1.000
_cell.length_b   1.000
_cell.length_c   1.000
_cell.angle_alpha   90.00
_cell.angle_beta   90.00
_cell.angle_gamma   90.00
#
_symmetry.space_group_name_H-M   'P 1'
#
loop_
_entity.id
_entity.type
_entity.pdbx_description
1 polymer ?
#
loop_
_entity_poly.entity_id
_entity_poly.type
_entity_poly.pdbx_seq_one_letter_code
_entity_poly.pdbx_strand_id
1 'polypeptide(L)'
;MREIQSADEFDDLLSSAEEKLLVVDFFALWCGPCLQIAPFFEQLSSQYNSSDVVFVKVNVDECPELAQREGIRVLPTFKIYKERQCLGSATGGPILKLEELLDNLYLDDSVRELLNSPKDPLFRRARFKLLSVVGDALSCVSSGRDFELQLSDPVFENYFLVVPGCMQFLFNAGFRESSDSLILSAGCDRNQIEKLLRQLKGPPPPKIDPSQHSVLMRLESYRKQVSNYADLSVQKAARDVVPLNNLLEKAAKRSTSSSVRRLDLLQELLRWFKNDFFSWFSEPVCDECGSTMTMTRGTPTQQEIDEGDAGRVEVYTCPTSQAHPKKRFPRYNNPRKLLETREGRCGEWANCFCLILCSLRKFQDTEASWFPGVRFVVDFTDHVFCEVWLNDLDANSTDGRWVHVDPCEGLVDAPMVYELGWKKSLSYIFALTVPLPWMSATPPHETVDVCDIVWKYTADFMAVCSKRTEIRESLLAHYLAQTHKQAALAWHHADIDYEPFTLSAVVKELALMTRPLKKVDPEKHPEVFRGRQTGSVAWRTARGELGVEAGAPSEPADQWDGTGSAITPTPSELEQGCVYLRYNCASDTYARPYHECAKATSSEVPGPRRNSREPSHLSSTYKRGWDSLASRWKNIARKHERDWKMVYLAREEGRNTEEGVIEWLIDLSGTEYSVDEVTLFATMATFDDQTKVVFELCNDGVCKQVPPGSPPLSACADFAGAKQLRLSARLWTTEGNSSVDSCAWQKAQLFRQKATDQDTWPLEFKVSLKRDNTTKE
;
A
#
# COMPACT_ATOMS: atom_id res chain seq x y z
N MET A 1 -33.20 -2.84 -28.16
CA MET A 1 -33.80 -3.76 -29.16
C MET A 1 -35.22 -4.04 -28.74
N ARG A 2 -36.19 -4.00 -29.66
CA ARG A 2 -37.61 -4.26 -29.38
C ARG A 2 -38.09 -5.50 -30.14
N GLU A 3 -39.07 -6.20 -29.58
CA GLU A 3 -39.74 -7.32 -30.24
C GLU A 3 -41.04 -6.83 -30.88
N ILE A 4 -41.23 -7.20 -32.14
CA ILE A 4 -42.40 -6.81 -32.95
C ILE A 4 -43.47 -7.88 -32.80
N GLN A 5 -44.68 -7.46 -32.45
CA GLN A 5 -45.80 -8.34 -32.10
C GLN A 5 -46.87 -8.44 -33.20
N SER A 6 -46.80 -7.61 -34.25
CA SER A 6 -47.75 -7.68 -35.37
C SER A 6 -47.16 -7.18 -36.69
N ALA A 7 -47.84 -7.51 -37.80
CA ALA A 7 -47.48 -7.00 -39.13
C ALA A 7 -47.68 -5.47 -39.23
N ASP A 8 -48.72 -4.92 -38.60
CA ASP A 8 -48.97 -3.47 -38.57
C ASP A 8 -47.86 -2.72 -37.82
N GLU A 9 -47.40 -3.25 -36.67
CA GLU A 9 -46.28 -2.65 -35.92
C GLU A 9 -44.97 -2.67 -36.73
N PHE A 10 -44.77 -3.72 -37.54
CA PHE A 10 -43.65 -3.80 -38.47
C PHE A 10 -43.73 -2.74 -39.58
N ASP A 11 -44.92 -2.53 -40.15
CA ASP A 11 -45.15 -1.56 -41.22
C ASP A 11 -45.03 -0.10 -40.72
N ASP A 12 -45.50 0.16 -39.50
CA ASP A 12 -45.30 1.43 -38.79
C ASP A 12 -43.81 1.68 -38.51
N LEU A 13 -43.05 0.64 -38.17
CA LEU A 13 -41.60 0.75 -38.00
C LEU A 13 -40.90 1.09 -39.31
N LEU A 14 -41.21 0.36 -40.38
CA LEU A 14 -40.65 0.61 -41.71
C LEU A 14 -40.95 2.03 -42.20
N SER A 15 -42.10 2.57 -41.81
CA SER A 15 -42.51 3.95 -42.12
C SER A 15 -41.78 4.99 -41.27
N SER A 16 -41.60 4.74 -39.98
CA SER A 16 -40.93 5.68 -39.07
C SER A 16 -39.40 5.65 -39.15
N ALA A 17 -38.83 4.63 -39.79
CA ALA A 17 -37.39 4.42 -39.95
C ALA A 17 -36.88 4.75 -41.36
N GLU A 18 -37.55 5.63 -42.11
CA GLU A 18 -37.31 5.87 -43.55
C GLU A 18 -35.82 6.10 -43.92
N GLU A 19 -35.08 6.86 -43.11
CA GLU A 19 -33.66 7.14 -43.33
C GLU A 19 -32.69 6.16 -42.61
N LYS A 20 -33.21 5.24 -41.80
CA LYS A 20 -32.43 4.33 -40.94
C LYS A 20 -32.36 2.93 -41.52
N LEU A 21 -31.29 2.21 -41.19
CA LEU A 21 -31.22 0.78 -41.47
C LEU A 21 -32.02 0.02 -40.41
N LEU A 22 -33.00 -0.77 -40.83
CA LEU A 22 -33.74 -1.67 -39.94
C LEU A 22 -33.22 -3.10 -40.10
N VAL A 23 -32.71 -3.67 -39.01
CA VAL A 23 -32.16 -5.03 -38.94
C VAL A 23 -33.11 -5.91 -38.15
N VAL A 24 -33.61 -6.97 -38.79
CA VAL A 24 -34.69 -7.81 -38.26
C VAL A 24 -34.18 -9.24 -38.08
N ASP A 25 -34.25 -9.76 -36.86
CA ASP A 25 -34.04 -11.18 -36.53
C ASP A 25 -35.37 -11.92 -36.48
N PHE A 26 -35.62 -12.79 -37.46
CA PHE A 26 -36.74 -13.72 -37.44
C PHE A 26 -36.30 -15.01 -36.73
N PHE A 27 -36.88 -15.26 -35.55
CA PHE A 27 -36.45 -16.31 -34.63
C PHE A 27 -37.62 -17.14 -34.09
N ALA A 28 -37.30 -18.25 -33.41
CA ALA A 28 -38.25 -19.03 -32.61
C ALA A 28 -37.57 -19.56 -31.33
N LEU A 29 -38.35 -19.72 -30.25
CA LEU A 29 -37.83 -20.12 -28.93
C LEU A 29 -37.34 -21.58 -28.88
N TRP A 30 -37.88 -22.44 -29.75
CA TRP A 30 -37.50 -23.85 -29.86
C TRP A 30 -36.29 -24.08 -30.78
N CYS A 31 -35.82 -23.03 -31.47
CA CYS A 31 -34.73 -23.14 -32.44
C CYS A 31 -33.36 -23.02 -31.76
N GLY A 32 -32.64 -24.14 -31.66
CA GLY A 32 -31.28 -24.19 -31.09
C GLY A 32 -30.31 -23.14 -31.68
N PRO A 33 -30.18 -23.03 -33.02
CA PRO A 33 -29.40 -21.98 -33.65
C PRO A 33 -29.83 -20.54 -33.30
N CYS A 34 -31.13 -20.27 -33.12
CA CYS A 34 -31.62 -18.96 -32.67
C CYS A 34 -31.13 -18.64 -31.25
N LEU A 35 -31.20 -19.61 -30.33
CA LEU A 35 -30.69 -19.43 -28.97
C LEU A 35 -29.17 -19.20 -28.94
N GLN A 36 -28.42 -19.88 -29.82
CA GLN A 36 -26.97 -19.71 -29.92
C GLN A 36 -26.57 -18.34 -30.47
N ILE A 37 -27.31 -17.79 -31.44
CA ILE A 37 -26.95 -16.50 -32.07
C ILE A 37 -27.51 -15.28 -31.33
N ALA A 38 -28.57 -15.42 -30.53
CA ALA A 38 -29.23 -14.30 -29.87
C ALA A 38 -28.28 -13.37 -29.08
N PRO A 39 -27.34 -13.87 -28.25
CA PRO A 39 -26.39 -12.99 -27.54
C PRO A 39 -25.52 -12.16 -28.50
N PHE A 40 -25.20 -12.72 -29.66
CA PHE A 40 -24.40 -12.02 -30.66
C PHE A 40 -25.21 -11.00 -31.46
N PHE A 41 -26.49 -11.28 -31.75
CA PHE A 41 -27.38 -10.28 -32.36
C PHE A 41 -27.61 -9.09 -31.42
N GLU A 42 -27.71 -9.34 -30.11
CA GLU A 42 -27.72 -8.30 -29.07
C GLU A 42 -26.40 -7.52 -29.02
N GLN A 43 -25.27 -8.21 -29.15
CA GLN A 43 -23.95 -7.58 -29.28
C GLN A 43 -23.89 -6.68 -30.52
N LEU A 44 -24.37 -7.13 -31.69
CA LEU A 44 -24.43 -6.32 -32.91
C LEU A 44 -25.36 -5.12 -32.76
N SER A 45 -26.51 -5.28 -32.12
CA SER A 45 -27.38 -4.14 -31.81
C SER A 45 -26.70 -3.12 -30.92
N SER A 46 -25.84 -3.56 -29.99
CA SER A 46 -25.04 -2.68 -29.14
C SER A 46 -23.89 -2.03 -29.93
N GLN A 47 -23.31 -2.79 -30.87
CA GLN A 47 -22.23 -2.40 -31.78
C GLN A 47 -22.67 -1.25 -32.71
N TYR A 48 -23.84 -1.37 -33.32
CA TYR A 48 -24.41 -0.35 -34.21
C TYR A 48 -25.48 0.49 -33.49
N ASN A 49 -25.38 0.66 -32.17
CA ASN A 49 -26.31 1.47 -31.37
C ASN A 49 -26.11 2.97 -31.65
N SER A 50 -26.44 3.38 -32.88
CA SER A 50 -26.44 4.74 -33.38
C SER A 50 -27.87 5.16 -33.72
N SER A 51 -28.09 6.46 -33.93
CA SER A 51 -29.36 6.98 -34.43
C SER A 51 -29.78 6.40 -35.79
N ASP A 52 -28.85 5.72 -36.48
CA ASP A 52 -28.90 5.43 -37.91
C ASP A 52 -29.21 3.95 -38.18
N VAL A 53 -29.19 3.08 -37.16
CA VAL A 53 -29.52 1.65 -37.26
C VAL A 53 -30.45 1.21 -36.14
N VAL A 54 -31.50 0.47 -36.48
CA VAL A 54 -32.52 -0.04 -35.56
C VAL A 54 -32.52 -1.56 -35.62
N PHE A 55 -32.40 -2.22 -34.47
CA PHE A 55 -32.48 -3.68 -34.36
C PHE A 55 -33.79 -4.10 -33.72
N VAL A 56 -34.46 -5.06 -34.35
CA VAL A 56 -35.70 -5.65 -33.88
C VAL A 56 -35.71 -7.16 -34.02
N LYS A 57 -36.56 -7.82 -33.26
CA LYS A 57 -36.79 -9.25 -33.33
C LYS A 57 -38.25 -9.53 -33.67
N VAL A 58 -38.50 -10.60 -34.43
CA VAL A 58 -39.83 -11.08 -34.79
C VAL A 58 -39.87 -12.57 -34.44
N ASN A 59 -40.68 -12.94 -33.46
CA ASN A 59 -40.96 -14.34 -33.18
C ASN A 59 -41.92 -14.88 -34.25
N VAL A 60 -41.47 -15.86 -35.03
CA VAL A 60 -42.28 -16.38 -36.15
C VAL A 60 -43.49 -17.21 -35.69
N ASP A 61 -43.48 -17.71 -34.45
CA ASP A 61 -44.63 -18.42 -33.86
C ASP A 61 -45.73 -17.44 -33.43
N GLU A 62 -45.33 -16.24 -32.97
CA GLU A 62 -46.26 -15.18 -32.53
C GLU A 62 -46.74 -14.32 -33.70
N CYS A 63 -45.92 -14.18 -34.74
CA CYS A 63 -46.21 -13.40 -35.95
C CYS A 63 -46.16 -14.24 -37.24
N PRO A 64 -46.96 -15.31 -37.39
CA PRO A 64 -46.87 -16.23 -38.53
C PRO A 64 -47.22 -15.58 -39.87
N GLU A 65 -48.17 -14.63 -39.87
CA GLU A 65 -48.55 -13.88 -41.07
C GLU A 65 -47.38 -13.04 -41.61
N LEU A 66 -46.67 -12.33 -40.73
CA LEU A 66 -45.50 -11.54 -41.09
C LEU A 66 -44.35 -12.44 -41.57
N ALA A 67 -44.10 -13.57 -40.89
CA ALA A 67 -43.08 -14.54 -41.30
C ALA A 67 -43.38 -15.12 -42.70
N GLN A 68 -44.65 -15.40 -43.00
CA GLN A 68 -45.08 -15.86 -44.32
C GLN A 68 -44.93 -14.77 -45.39
N ARG A 69 -45.37 -13.54 -45.08
CA ARG A 69 -45.26 -12.35 -45.97
C ARG A 69 -43.80 -12.07 -46.33
N GLU A 70 -42.91 -12.19 -45.36
CA GLU A 70 -41.47 -12.01 -45.53
C GLU A 70 -40.76 -13.25 -46.10
N GLY A 71 -41.49 -14.33 -46.39
CA GLY A 71 -40.92 -15.52 -47.03
C GLY A 71 -39.88 -16.26 -46.18
N ILE A 72 -40.03 -16.24 -44.85
CA ILE A 72 -39.11 -16.89 -43.91
C ILE A 72 -39.27 -18.41 -44.00
N ARG A 73 -38.20 -19.11 -44.44
CA ARG A 73 -38.19 -20.57 -44.64
C ARG A 73 -37.19 -21.30 -43.75
N VAL A 74 -36.22 -20.59 -43.19
CA VAL A 74 -35.12 -21.11 -42.38
C VAL A 74 -34.96 -20.20 -41.17
N LEU A 75 -34.62 -20.75 -40.01
CA LEU A 75 -34.36 -19.97 -38.79
C LEU A 75 -32.92 -20.19 -38.31
N PRO A 76 -32.26 -19.16 -37.74
CA PRO A 76 -32.64 -17.75 -37.82
C PRO A 76 -32.53 -17.21 -39.26
N THR A 77 -33.39 -16.26 -39.61
CA THR A 77 -33.23 -15.43 -40.82
C THR A 77 -33.10 -13.98 -40.40
N PHE A 78 -32.07 -13.31 -40.90
CA PHE A 78 -31.86 -11.89 -40.73
C PHE A 78 -32.19 -11.15 -42.01
N LYS A 79 -32.90 -10.03 -41.91
CA LYS A 79 -33.17 -9.14 -43.04
C LYS A 79 -32.82 -7.70 -42.69
N ILE A 80 -32.34 -6.96 -43.69
CA ILE A 80 -32.02 -5.54 -43.55
C ILE A 80 -32.91 -4.73 -44.49
N TYR A 81 -33.52 -3.67 -43.96
CA TYR A 81 -34.39 -2.78 -44.71
C TYR A 81 -33.88 -1.33 -44.64
N LYS A 82 -34.16 -0.58 -45.71
CA LYS A 82 -34.05 0.88 -45.76
C LYS A 82 -35.10 1.39 -46.74
N GLU A 83 -35.75 2.52 -46.46
CA GLU A 83 -36.76 3.09 -47.37
C GLU A 83 -37.83 2.05 -47.80
N ARG A 84 -38.26 1.21 -46.85
CA ARG A 84 -39.20 0.08 -47.04
C ARG A 84 -38.75 -1.02 -48.02
N GLN A 85 -37.51 -0.98 -48.50
CA GLN A 85 -36.94 -2.02 -49.37
C GLN A 85 -36.04 -2.96 -48.58
N CYS A 86 -36.18 -4.27 -48.83
CA CYS A 86 -35.25 -5.26 -48.29
C CYS A 86 -33.95 -5.22 -49.10
N LEU A 87 -32.86 -4.75 -48.48
CA LEU A 87 -31.55 -4.58 -49.11
C LEU A 87 -30.72 -5.86 -49.11
N GLY A 88 -31.06 -6.82 -48.25
CA GLY A 88 -30.42 -8.13 -48.21
C GLY A 88 -30.89 -9.01 -47.06
N SER A 89 -30.50 -10.28 -47.11
CA SER A 89 -30.85 -11.29 -46.11
C SER A 89 -29.72 -12.28 -45.85
N ALA A 90 -29.59 -12.74 -44.60
CA ALA A 90 -28.68 -13.79 -44.18
C ALA A 90 -29.44 -14.90 -43.45
N THR A 91 -29.12 -16.17 -43.70
CA THR A 91 -29.84 -17.32 -43.14
C THR A 91 -28.90 -18.36 -42.53
N GLY A 92 -29.39 -19.12 -41.53
CA GLY A 92 -28.74 -20.34 -41.05
C GLY A 92 -27.59 -20.14 -40.05
N GLY A 93 -27.50 -18.99 -39.39
CA GLY A 93 -26.56 -18.76 -38.27
C GLY A 93 -25.13 -18.25 -38.55
N PRO A 94 -24.64 -17.99 -39.79
CA PRO A 94 -23.31 -17.40 -39.94
C PRO A 94 -23.34 -15.88 -39.72
N ILE A 95 -23.00 -15.46 -38.51
CA ILE A 95 -22.97 -14.05 -38.10
C ILE A 95 -22.09 -13.15 -38.97
N LEU A 96 -20.97 -13.70 -39.47
CA LEU A 96 -20.02 -12.96 -40.32
C LEU A 96 -20.68 -12.42 -41.60
N LYS A 97 -21.66 -13.14 -42.16
CA LYS A 97 -22.39 -12.68 -43.35
C LYS A 97 -23.35 -11.53 -43.04
N LEU A 98 -23.93 -11.51 -41.83
CA LEU A 98 -24.77 -10.42 -41.38
C LEU A 98 -23.94 -9.17 -41.11
N GLU A 99 -22.80 -9.33 -40.42
CA GLU A 99 -21.82 -8.26 -40.20
C GLU A 99 -21.33 -7.65 -41.51
N GLU A 100 -20.89 -8.46 -42.47
CA GLU A 100 -20.42 -7.99 -43.77
C GLU A 100 -21.52 -7.24 -44.55
N LEU A 101 -22.76 -7.74 -44.51
CA LEU A 101 -23.88 -7.08 -45.16
C LEU A 101 -24.21 -5.74 -44.48
N LEU A 102 -24.17 -5.68 -43.14
CA LEU A 102 -24.38 -4.45 -42.39
C LEU A 102 -23.28 -3.43 -42.66
N ASP A 103 -22.01 -3.84 -42.64
CA ASP A 103 -20.88 -2.95 -42.92
C ASP A 103 -20.97 -2.33 -44.32
N ASN A 104 -21.33 -3.13 -45.33
CA ASN A 104 -21.50 -2.64 -46.70
C ASN A 104 -22.65 -1.63 -46.85
N LEU A 105 -23.70 -1.74 -46.04
CA LEU A 105 -24.88 -0.87 -46.11
C LEU A 105 -24.78 0.35 -45.17
N TYR A 106 -24.03 0.22 -44.09
CA TYR A 106 -23.89 1.24 -43.05
C TYR A 106 -22.72 2.19 -43.29
N LEU A 107 -21.56 1.67 -43.70
CA LEU A 107 -20.34 2.47 -43.83
C LEU A 107 -20.38 3.33 -45.09
N ASP A 108 -20.01 4.59 -44.95
CA ASP A 108 -19.67 5.44 -46.10
C ASP A 108 -18.52 4.84 -46.89
N ASP A 109 -18.54 5.01 -48.21
CA ASP A 109 -17.52 4.44 -49.11
C ASP A 109 -16.09 4.84 -48.71
N SER A 110 -15.91 6.08 -48.26
CA SER A 110 -14.61 6.57 -47.79
C SER A 110 -14.14 5.86 -46.52
N VAL A 111 -15.08 5.57 -45.60
CA VAL A 111 -14.78 4.84 -44.36
C VAL A 111 -14.48 3.39 -44.65
N ARG A 112 -15.26 2.76 -45.53
CA ARG A 112 -15.06 1.38 -45.95
C ARG A 112 -13.68 1.21 -46.59
N GLU A 113 -13.29 2.12 -47.48
CA GLU A 113 -11.96 2.12 -48.10
C GLU A 113 -10.83 2.23 -47.06
N LEU A 114 -11.00 3.09 -46.05
CA LEU A 114 -10.04 3.23 -44.93
C LEU A 114 -9.96 1.99 -44.05
N LEU A 115 -11.04 1.21 -43.94
CA LEU A 115 -11.12 0.00 -43.13
C LEU A 115 -10.73 -1.28 -43.89
N ASN A 116 -10.54 -1.22 -45.22
CA ASN A 116 -10.21 -2.39 -46.04
C ASN A 116 -8.85 -3.04 -45.72
N SER A 117 -7.90 -2.29 -45.15
CA SER A 117 -6.56 -2.79 -44.78
C SER A 117 -6.24 -2.59 -43.29
N PRO A 118 -6.98 -3.21 -42.35
CA PRO A 118 -6.90 -2.90 -40.92
C PRO A 118 -5.58 -3.33 -40.25
N LYS A 119 -4.83 -4.22 -40.91
CA LYS A 119 -3.52 -4.70 -40.45
C LYS A 119 -2.36 -3.83 -40.96
N ASP A 120 -2.58 -2.97 -41.95
CA ASP A 120 -1.55 -2.08 -42.49
C ASP A 120 -1.28 -0.93 -41.50
N PRO A 121 -0.03 -0.75 -41.01
CA PRO A 121 0.32 0.33 -40.10
C PRO A 121 0.03 1.74 -40.66
N LEU A 122 0.16 1.95 -41.97
CA LEU A 122 -0.07 3.23 -42.62
C LEU A 122 -1.55 3.60 -42.59
N PHE A 123 -2.44 2.67 -42.99
CA PHE A 123 -3.89 2.85 -42.89
C PHE A 123 -4.34 3.11 -41.45
N ARG A 124 -3.78 2.38 -40.48
CA ARG A 124 -4.09 2.58 -39.06
C ARG A 124 -3.68 3.97 -38.59
N ARG A 125 -2.48 4.43 -38.93
CA ARG A 125 -1.98 5.78 -38.58
C ARG A 125 -2.80 6.88 -39.27
N ALA A 126 -3.10 6.72 -40.55
CA ALA A 126 -3.93 7.65 -41.31
C ALA A 126 -5.32 7.79 -40.70
N ARG A 127 -5.97 6.69 -40.35
CA ARG A 127 -7.25 6.68 -39.61
C ARG A 127 -7.17 7.44 -38.29
N PHE A 128 -6.14 7.20 -37.48
CA PHE A 128 -5.96 7.93 -36.21
C PHE A 128 -5.75 9.43 -36.43
N LYS A 129 -4.95 9.81 -37.43
CA LYS A 129 -4.73 11.22 -37.78
C LYS A 129 -6.00 11.89 -38.29
N LEU A 130 -6.78 11.18 -39.10
CA LEU A 130 -8.06 11.66 -39.62
C LEU A 130 -9.08 11.89 -38.50
N LEU A 131 -9.18 10.94 -37.55
CA LEU A 131 -10.01 11.10 -36.35
C LEU A 131 -9.62 12.32 -35.51
N SER A 132 -8.31 12.59 -35.37
CA SER A 132 -7.80 13.76 -34.66
C SER A 132 -8.18 15.05 -35.39
N VAL A 133 -7.76 15.20 -36.65
CA VAL A 133 -7.94 16.43 -37.43
C VAL A 133 -9.42 16.76 -37.61
N VAL A 134 -10.25 15.77 -37.92
CA VAL A 134 -11.69 16.00 -38.12
C VAL A 134 -12.42 16.18 -36.78
N GLY A 135 -11.92 15.60 -35.69
CA GLY A 135 -12.39 15.91 -34.33
C GLY A 135 -12.11 17.36 -33.94
N ASP A 136 -10.89 17.85 -34.20
CA ASP A 136 -10.50 19.24 -33.97
C ASP A 136 -11.32 20.20 -34.85
N ALA A 137 -11.52 19.83 -36.12
CA ALA A 137 -12.36 20.57 -37.05
C ALA A 137 -13.81 20.66 -36.54
N LEU A 138 -14.39 19.55 -36.08
CA LEU A 138 -15.74 19.51 -35.49
C LEU A 138 -15.84 20.41 -34.25
N SER A 139 -14.84 20.39 -33.37
CA SER A 139 -14.78 21.28 -32.20
C SER A 139 -14.71 22.77 -32.61
N CYS A 140 -13.91 23.07 -33.63
CA CYS A 140 -13.74 24.42 -34.17
C CYS A 140 -15.05 24.97 -34.76
N VAL A 141 -15.70 24.21 -35.66
CA VAL A 141 -16.97 24.61 -36.28
C VAL A 141 -18.13 24.64 -35.28
N SER A 142 -18.11 23.78 -34.26
CA SER A 142 -19.06 23.84 -33.14
C SER A 142 -18.95 25.14 -32.35
N SER A 143 -17.75 25.72 -32.31
CA SER A 143 -17.47 27.04 -31.73
C SER A 143 -17.76 28.20 -32.70
N GLY A 144 -18.34 27.94 -33.88
CA GLY A 144 -18.70 28.95 -34.88
C GLY A 144 -17.53 29.48 -35.70
N ARG A 145 -16.40 28.77 -35.76
CA ARG A 145 -15.21 29.16 -36.51
C ARG A 145 -14.95 28.21 -37.67
N ASP A 146 -14.47 28.74 -38.79
CA ASP A 146 -13.98 27.93 -39.88
C ASP A 146 -12.71 27.17 -39.43
N PHE A 147 -12.50 25.98 -39.98
CA PHE A 147 -11.29 25.20 -39.78
C PHE A 147 -10.54 25.07 -41.09
N GLU A 148 -9.24 25.33 -41.07
CA GLU A 148 -8.38 25.29 -42.25
C GLU A 148 -7.28 24.25 -42.06
N LEU A 149 -7.16 23.33 -43.01
CA LEU A 149 -6.12 22.31 -43.08
C LEU A 149 -5.19 22.64 -44.24
N GLN A 150 -3.96 23.05 -43.94
CA GLN A 150 -2.96 23.38 -44.97
C GLN A 150 -2.53 22.13 -45.72
N LEU A 151 -2.44 22.21 -47.06
CA LEU A 151 -1.99 21.07 -47.88
C LEU A 151 -0.50 20.75 -47.65
N SER A 152 0.28 21.72 -47.17
CA SER A 152 1.68 21.56 -46.74
C SER A 152 1.84 20.91 -45.36
N ASP A 153 0.74 20.60 -44.66
CA ASP A 153 0.82 19.91 -43.38
C ASP A 153 1.42 18.50 -43.59
N PRO A 154 2.48 18.12 -42.84
CA PRO A 154 3.10 16.80 -42.99
C PRO A 154 2.13 15.64 -42.75
N VAL A 155 1.08 15.82 -41.95
CA VAL A 155 0.02 14.82 -41.78
C VAL A 155 -0.78 14.65 -43.08
N PHE A 156 -1.09 15.76 -43.76
CA PHE A 156 -1.80 15.74 -45.03
C PHE A 156 -0.97 15.02 -46.11
N GLU A 157 0.28 15.44 -46.28
CA GLU A 157 1.18 14.87 -47.30
C GLU A 157 1.51 13.40 -47.06
N ASN A 158 1.83 13.01 -45.82
CA ASN A 158 2.31 11.65 -45.54
C ASN A 158 1.18 10.63 -45.33
N TYR A 159 -0.05 11.07 -45.06
CA TYR A 159 -1.16 10.17 -44.76
C TYR A 159 -2.38 10.44 -45.62
N PHE A 160 -2.91 11.67 -45.64
CA PHE A 160 -4.22 11.91 -46.26
C PHE A 160 -4.19 11.83 -47.79
N LEU A 161 -3.10 12.28 -48.43
CA LEU A 161 -2.90 12.11 -49.87
C LEU A 161 -2.53 10.67 -50.27
N VAL A 162 -1.86 9.95 -49.38
CA VAL A 162 -1.25 8.65 -49.70
C VAL A 162 -2.23 7.50 -49.49
N VAL A 163 -3.06 7.58 -48.45
CA VAL A 163 -3.97 6.49 -48.07
C VAL A 163 -5.33 6.66 -48.78
N PRO A 164 -5.73 5.69 -49.62
CA PRO A 164 -7.05 5.70 -50.24
C PRO A 164 -8.17 5.83 -49.22
N GLY A 165 -9.21 6.59 -49.56
CA GLY A 165 -10.33 6.92 -48.68
C GLY A 165 -10.14 8.16 -47.80
N CYS A 166 -8.91 8.60 -47.49
CA CYS A 166 -8.69 9.78 -46.64
C CYS A 166 -9.20 11.08 -47.28
N MET A 167 -8.84 11.34 -48.53
CA MET A 167 -9.31 12.54 -49.26
C MET A 167 -10.82 12.52 -49.45
N GLN A 168 -11.37 11.36 -49.86
CA GLN A 168 -12.81 11.20 -50.03
C GLN A 168 -13.56 11.42 -48.71
N PHE A 169 -13.00 10.96 -47.58
CA PHE A 169 -13.57 11.18 -46.26
C PHE A 169 -13.61 12.67 -45.90
N LEU A 170 -12.52 13.42 -46.14
CA LEU A 170 -12.50 14.86 -45.90
C LEU A 170 -13.57 15.58 -46.73
N PHE A 171 -13.71 15.26 -48.00
CA PHE A 171 -14.75 15.85 -48.84
C PHE A 171 -16.17 15.46 -48.41
N ASN A 172 -16.39 14.19 -48.04
CA ASN A 172 -17.68 13.72 -47.52
C ASN A 172 -18.02 14.35 -46.16
N ALA A 173 -17.00 14.71 -45.37
CA ALA A 173 -17.14 15.50 -44.15
C ALA A 173 -17.42 16.99 -44.41
N GLY A 174 -17.42 17.44 -45.67
CA GLY A 174 -17.78 18.79 -46.06
C GLY A 174 -16.60 19.75 -46.24
N PHE A 175 -15.36 19.26 -46.19
CA PHE A 175 -14.20 20.07 -46.55
C PHE A 175 -14.29 20.49 -48.03
N ARG A 176 -13.83 21.68 -48.33
CA ARG A 176 -13.78 22.26 -49.68
C ARG A 176 -12.36 22.69 -49.99
N GLU A 177 -11.95 22.50 -51.23
CA GLU A 177 -10.64 22.93 -51.69
C GLU A 177 -10.55 24.46 -51.79
N SER A 178 -9.43 25.00 -51.34
CA SER A 178 -8.95 26.37 -51.52
C SER A 178 -7.57 26.33 -52.19
N SER A 179 -6.91 27.46 -52.41
CA SER A 179 -5.65 27.51 -53.18
C SER A 179 -4.57 26.57 -52.62
N ASP A 180 -4.30 26.64 -51.32
CA ASP A 180 -3.23 25.89 -50.63
C ASP A 180 -3.74 25.16 -49.39
N SER A 181 -5.05 25.03 -49.24
CA SER A 181 -5.69 24.45 -48.05
C SER A 181 -7.04 23.79 -48.35
N LEU A 182 -7.50 22.95 -47.41
CA LEU A 182 -8.88 22.51 -47.32
C LEU A 182 -9.59 23.27 -46.20
N ILE A 183 -10.76 23.84 -46.49
CA ILE A 183 -11.54 24.62 -45.55
C ILE A 183 -12.83 23.88 -45.21
N LEU A 184 -13.12 23.78 -43.91
CA LEU A 184 -14.42 23.38 -43.39
C LEU A 184 -15.09 24.60 -42.76
N SER A 185 -16.21 25.04 -43.35
CA SER A 185 -16.92 26.22 -42.88
C SER A 185 -17.72 25.96 -41.60
N ALA A 186 -17.86 26.97 -40.74
CA ALA A 186 -18.69 26.95 -39.54
C ALA A 186 -20.17 26.58 -39.79
N GLY A 187 -20.66 26.81 -41.02
CA GLY A 187 -22.01 26.47 -41.49
C GLY A 187 -22.15 25.06 -42.09
N CYS A 188 -21.15 24.20 -41.96
CA CYS A 188 -21.20 22.83 -42.49
C CYS A 188 -22.28 21.96 -41.81
N ASP A 189 -22.64 20.86 -42.47
CA ASP A 189 -23.51 19.83 -41.90
C ASP A 189 -22.75 19.01 -40.84
N ARG A 190 -22.92 19.41 -39.58
CA ARG A 190 -22.27 18.77 -38.43
C ARG A 190 -22.73 17.32 -38.25
N ASN A 191 -23.97 16.99 -38.61
CA ASN A 191 -24.51 15.64 -38.45
C ASN A 191 -23.78 14.66 -39.37
N GLN A 192 -23.44 15.10 -40.59
CA GLN A 192 -22.67 14.28 -41.52
C GLN A 192 -21.24 14.02 -41.01
N ILE A 193 -20.59 15.02 -40.42
CA ILE A 193 -19.25 14.85 -39.82
C ILE A 193 -19.31 13.87 -38.64
N GLU A 194 -20.28 14.05 -37.74
CA GLU A 194 -20.46 13.17 -36.60
C GLU A 194 -20.75 11.73 -37.03
N LYS A 195 -21.59 11.54 -38.06
CA LYS A 195 -21.87 10.24 -38.66
C LYS A 195 -20.58 9.58 -39.18
N LEU A 196 -19.79 10.29 -39.98
CA LEU A 196 -18.54 9.77 -40.52
C LEU A 196 -17.52 9.46 -39.43
N LEU A 197 -17.39 10.32 -38.41
CA LEU A 197 -16.54 10.07 -37.24
C LEU A 197 -17.02 8.84 -36.46
N ARG A 198 -18.32 8.64 -36.28
CA ARG A 198 -18.89 7.44 -35.64
C ARG A 198 -18.54 6.18 -36.44
N GLN A 199 -18.75 6.20 -37.75
CA GLN A 199 -18.41 5.08 -38.64
C GLN A 199 -16.91 4.79 -38.64
N LEU A 200 -16.06 5.82 -38.71
CA LEU A 200 -14.60 5.67 -38.72
C LEU A 200 -14.04 5.23 -37.37
N LYS A 201 -14.64 5.64 -36.24
CA LYS A 201 -14.30 5.07 -34.91
C LYS A 201 -14.64 3.58 -34.86
N GLY A 202 -15.58 3.14 -35.68
CA GLY A 202 -16.15 1.82 -35.59
C GLY A 202 -17.04 1.73 -34.35
N PRO A 203 -17.60 0.56 -34.10
CA PRO A 203 -18.50 0.39 -32.98
C PRO A 203 -17.79 0.53 -31.62
N PRO A 204 -18.55 0.84 -30.55
CA PRO A 204 -17.99 0.77 -29.22
C PRO A 204 -17.49 -0.66 -28.97
N PRO A 205 -16.27 -0.81 -28.43
CA PRO A 205 -15.74 -2.12 -28.12
C PRO A 205 -16.67 -2.85 -27.13
N PRO A 206 -16.82 -4.18 -27.26
CA PRO A 206 -17.84 -4.95 -26.53
C PRO A 206 -17.67 -4.79 -25.03
N LYS A 207 -18.77 -4.74 -24.28
CA LYS A 207 -18.67 -4.71 -22.81
C LYS A 207 -17.93 -5.96 -22.34
N ILE A 208 -16.90 -5.77 -21.53
CA ILE A 208 -16.20 -6.88 -20.91
C ILE A 208 -17.03 -7.36 -19.72
N ASP A 209 -17.31 -8.66 -19.68
CA ASP A 209 -17.84 -9.35 -18.51
C ASP A 209 -16.66 -9.73 -17.59
N PRO A 210 -16.49 -9.08 -16.43
CA PRO A 210 -15.38 -9.35 -15.53
C PRO A 210 -15.40 -10.79 -15.00
N SER A 211 -16.56 -11.45 -14.94
CA SER A 211 -16.72 -12.79 -14.37
C SER A 211 -15.98 -13.88 -15.14
N GLN A 212 -15.63 -13.60 -16.39
CA GLN A 212 -14.94 -14.53 -17.27
C GLN A 212 -13.41 -14.53 -17.05
N HIS A 213 -12.89 -13.66 -16.18
CA HIS A 213 -11.45 -13.51 -15.99
C HIS A 213 -11.05 -13.28 -14.54
N SER A 214 -10.12 -14.08 -14.01
CA SER A 214 -9.69 -14.05 -12.60
C SER A 214 -9.15 -12.69 -12.15
N VAL A 215 -8.26 -12.08 -12.96
CA VAL A 215 -7.72 -10.73 -12.71
C VAL A 215 -8.83 -9.70 -12.58
N LEU A 216 -9.82 -9.72 -13.47
CA LEU A 216 -10.92 -8.75 -13.48
C LEU A 216 -11.88 -9.00 -12.31
N MET A 217 -12.20 -10.26 -11.99
CA MET A 217 -12.94 -10.62 -10.78
C MET A 217 -12.27 -10.11 -9.50
N ARG A 218 -10.94 -10.22 -9.42
CA ARG A 218 -10.18 -9.69 -8.27
C ARG A 218 -10.27 -8.16 -8.21
N LEU A 219 -10.18 -7.47 -9.34
CA LEU A 219 -10.36 -6.01 -9.41
C LEU A 219 -11.77 -5.59 -8.98
N GLU A 220 -12.82 -6.26 -9.46
CA GLU A 220 -14.21 -5.98 -9.05
C GLU A 220 -14.42 -6.18 -7.54
N SER A 221 -13.79 -7.21 -6.94
CA SER A 221 -13.83 -7.40 -5.49
C SER A 221 -13.22 -6.21 -4.74
N TYR A 222 -12.08 -5.68 -5.21
CA TYR A 222 -11.47 -4.50 -4.61
C TYR A 222 -12.30 -3.23 -4.88
N ARG A 223 -12.88 -3.06 -6.07
CA ARG A 223 -13.78 -1.92 -6.37
C ARG A 223 -14.95 -1.89 -5.40
N LYS A 224 -15.57 -3.05 -5.14
CA LYS A 224 -16.64 -3.17 -4.14
C LYS A 224 -16.15 -2.79 -2.74
N GLN A 225 -15.01 -3.32 -2.31
CA GLN A 225 -14.43 -3.00 -1.01
C GLN A 225 -14.14 -1.50 -0.85
N VAL A 226 -13.46 -0.89 -1.81
CA VAL A 226 -12.98 0.51 -1.79
C VAL A 226 -14.14 1.49 -1.86
N SER A 227 -15.27 1.12 -2.48
CA SER A 227 -16.46 1.96 -2.52
C SER A 227 -17.02 2.31 -1.14
N ASN A 228 -16.76 1.48 -0.11
CA ASN A 228 -17.17 1.74 1.27
C ASN A 228 -16.48 2.96 1.89
N TYR A 229 -15.33 3.41 1.35
CA TYR A 229 -14.65 4.59 1.87
C TYR A 229 -15.38 5.91 1.57
N ALA A 230 -16.33 5.89 0.64
CA ALA A 230 -17.20 7.03 0.36
C ALA A 230 -18.39 7.16 1.33
N ASP A 231 -18.63 6.15 2.18
CA ASP A 231 -19.70 6.21 3.18
C ASP A 231 -19.42 7.31 4.22
N LEU A 232 -20.31 8.30 4.28
CA LEU A 232 -20.19 9.46 5.16
C LEU A 232 -20.22 9.11 6.64
N SER A 233 -21.01 8.10 7.03
CA SER A 233 -21.09 7.65 8.42
C SER A 233 -19.79 6.99 8.87
N VAL A 234 -19.15 6.25 7.96
CA VAL A 234 -17.87 5.57 8.19
C VAL A 234 -16.73 6.59 8.21
N GLN A 235 -16.73 7.58 7.31
CA GLN A 235 -15.77 8.69 7.35
C GLN A 235 -15.92 9.53 8.63
N LYS A 236 -17.15 9.77 9.11
CA LYS A 236 -17.35 10.47 10.39
C LYS A 236 -16.72 9.68 11.54
N ALA A 237 -16.96 8.36 11.60
CA ALA A 237 -16.35 7.52 12.63
C ALA A 237 -14.81 7.55 12.58
N ALA A 238 -14.22 7.61 11.38
CA ALA A 238 -12.78 7.78 11.22
C ALA A 238 -12.29 9.14 11.75
N ARG A 239 -12.98 10.24 11.43
CA ARG A 239 -12.63 11.58 11.95
C ARG A 239 -12.70 11.64 13.48
N ASP A 240 -13.70 11.00 14.08
CA ASP A 240 -13.90 11.01 15.54
C ASP A 240 -12.72 10.35 16.31
N VAL A 241 -11.98 9.42 15.69
CA VAL A 241 -10.84 8.76 16.34
C VAL A 241 -9.48 9.40 16.03
N VAL A 242 -9.38 10.24 15.00
CA VAL A 242 -8.14 10.91 14.60
C VAL A 242 -7.89 12.13 15.48
N PRO A 243 -6.75 12.22 16.19
CA PRO A 243 -6.43 13.37 17.04
C PRO A 243 -5.92 14.56 16.22
N LEU A 244 -6.72 15.04 15.26
CA LEU A 244 -6.30 15.93 14.18
C LEU A 244 -5.61 17.20 14.70
N ASN A 245 -6.14 17.85 15.74
CA ASN A 245 -5.54 19.07 16.31
C ASN A 245 -4.12 18.82 16.84
N ASN A 246 -3.90 17.70 17.55
CA ASN A 246 -2.56 17.34 18.05
C ASN A 246 -1.59 17.07 16.90
N LEU A 247 -2.06 16.41 15.84
CA LEU A 247 -1.25 16.12 14.66
C LEU A 247 -0.89 17.40 13.90
N LEU A 248 -1.83 18.34 13.77
CA LEU A 248 -1.59 19.65 13.17
C LEU A 248 -0.57 20.46 13.97
N GLU A 249 -0.65 20.45 15.30
CA GLU A 249 0.35 21.10 16.17
C GLU A 249 1.75 20.49 16.00
N LYS A 250 1.84 19.15 15.92
CA LYS A 250 3.11 18.46 15.68
C LYS A 250 3.66 18.75 14.28
N ALA A 251 2.79 18.77 13.27
CA ALA A 251 3.16 19.09 11.89
C ALA A 251 3.63 20.54 11.77
N ALA A 252 2.95 21.50 12.43
CA ALA A 252 3.33 22.90 12.46
C ALA A 252 4.73 23.12 13.06
N LYS A 253 5.10 22.37 14.11
CA LYS A 253 6.44 22.44 14.72
C LYS A 253 7.56 21.93 13.81
N ARG A 254 7.23 21.09 12.83
CA ARG A 254 8.19 20.50 11.88
C ARG A 254 8.19 21.21 10.52
N SER A 255 7.11 21.92 10.21
CA SER A 255 7.01 22.72 9.00
C SER A 255 7.97 23.90 9.08
N THR A 256 8.70 24.15 7.99
CA THR A 256 9.48 25.38 7.79
C THR A 256 8.63 26.50 7.19
N SER A 257 7.35 26.23 6.88
CA SER A 257 6.40 27.15 6.26
C SER A 257 5.52 27.84 7.31
N SER A 258 4.95 28.98 6.94
CA SER A 258 3.96 29.71 7.76
C SER A 258 2.64 28.97 7.94
N SER A 259 2.36 27.98 7.11
CA SER A 259 1.20 27.08 7.21
C SER A 259 1.62 25.61 7.21
N VAL A 260 0.79 24.75 7.80
CA VAL A 260 1.01 23.30 7.80
C VAL A 260 0.79 22.77 6.38
N ARG A 261 1.80 22.15 5.79
CA ARG A 261 1.66 21.46 4.50
C ARG A 261 0.94 20.13 4.69
N ARG A 262 0.22 19.68 3.67
CA ARG A 262 -0.39 18.36 3.56
C ARG A 262 0.64 17.25 3.75
N LEU A 263 1.84 17.43 3.21
CA LEU A 263 2.95 16.49 3.43
C LEU A 263 3.31 16.35 4.92
N ASP A 264 3.41 17.46 5.66
CA ASP A 264 3.79 17.45 7.07
C ASP A 264 2.69 16.75 7.91
N LEU A 265 1.42 17.06 7.64
CA LEU A 265 0.29 16.37 8.27
C LEU A 265 0.26 14.88 7.92
N LEU A 266 0.47 14.51 6.66
CA LEU A 266 0.49 13.12 6.20
C LEU A 266 1.55 12.31 6.96
N GLN A 267 2.75 12.86 7.14
CA GLN A 267 3.80 12.19 7.88
C GLN A 267 3.45 12.02 9.37
N GLU A 268 2.85 13.04 10.02
CA GLU A 268 2.38 12.91 11.40
C GLU A 268 1.23 11.90 11.55
N LEU A 269 0.28 11.89 10.60
CA LEU A 269 -0.77 10.88 10.53
C LEU A 269 -0.19 9.48 10.41
N LEU A 270 0.83 9.28 9.56
CA LEU A 270 1.48 7.98 9.38
C LEU A 270 2.21 7.52 10.65
N ARG A 271 2.91 8.44 11.32
CA ARG A 271 3.60 8.17 12.59
C ARG A 271 2.63 7.79 13.69
N TRP A 272 1.53 8.54 13.84
CA TRP A 272 0.47 8.23 14.81
C TRP A 272 -0.21 6.90 14.48
N PHE A 273 -0.57 6.69 13.21
CA PHE A 273 -1.26 5.46 12.80
C PHE A 273 -0.41 4.23 13.15
N LYS A 274 0.88 4.26 12.82
CA LYS A 274 1.80 3.14 13.02
C LYS A 274 2.24 2.92 14.47
N ASN A 275 2.43 3.99 15.25
CA ASN A 275 3.00 3.87 16.59
C ASN A 275 1.97 3.88 17.71
N ASP A 276 0.81 4.50 17.49
CA ASP A 276 -0.16 4.78 18.56
C ASP A 276 -1.54 4.16 18.28
N PHE A 277 -1.98 4.10 17.01
CA PHE A 277 -3.36 3.73 16.69
C PHE A 277 -3.54 2.27 16.27
N PHE A 278 -2.71 1.74 15.36
CA PHE A 278 -2.91 0.44 14.72
C PHE A 278 -1.73 -0.50 14.99
N SER A 279 -2.01 -1.78 15.25
CA SER A 279 -1.03 -2.78 15.65
C SER A 279 -0.89 -3.90 14.61
N TRP A 280 0.30 -4.49 14.52
CA TRP A 280 0.57 -5.59 13.60
C TRP A 280 0.18 -6.93 14.22
N PHE A 281 -0.64 -7.72 13.53
CA PHE A 281 -0.99 -9.06 13.97
C PHE A 281 0.11 -10.07 13.57
N SER A 282 0.91 -10.46 14.56
CA SER A 282 1.94 -11.50 14.47
C SER A 282 1.39 -12.90 14.78
N GLU A 283 2.21 -13.94 14.59
CA GLU A 283 1.88 -15.30 15.04
C GLU A 283 1.64 -15.31 16.56
N PRO A 284 0.43 -15.64 17.04
CA PRO A 284 0.12 -15.56 18.46
C PRO A 284 0.75 -16.72 19.23
N VAL A 285 1.09 -16.48 20.50
CA VAL A 285 1.43 -17.54 21.46
C VAL A 285 0.24 -17.90 22.32
N CYS A 286 0.29 -19.12 22.87
CA CYS A 286 -0.68 -19.61 23.82
C CYS A 286 -0.52 -18.89 25.17
N ASP A 287 -1.60 -18.33 25.71
CA ASP A 287 -1.57 -17.57 26.96
C ASP A 287 -1.26 -18.46 28.18
N GLU A 288 -1.54 -19.77 28.09
CA GLU A 288 -1.36 -20.73 29.19
C GLU A 288 0.08 -21.27 29.29
N CYS A 289 0.75 -21.51 28.15
CA CYS A 289 2.05 -22.19 28.14
C CYS A 289 3.15 -21.48 27.32
N GLY A 290 2.85 -20.36 26.68
CA GLY A 290 3.80 -19.57 25.91
C GLY A 290 4.26 -20.17 24.57
N SER A 291 3.79 -21.37 24.19
CA SER A 291 4.14 -21.98 22.90
C SER A 291 3.54 -21.19 21.73
N THR A 292 4.30 -21.04 20.64
CA THR A 292 3.79 -20.52 19.35
C THR A 292 2.61 -21.35 18.88
N MET A 293 1.48 -20.71 18.56
CA MET A 293 0.27 -21.40 18.16
C MET A 293 0.32 -21.80 16.68
N THR A 294 -0.33 -22.91 16.34
CA THR A 294 -0.45 -23.39 14.95
C THR A 294 -1.72 -22.84 14.30
N MET A 295 -1.57 -22.25 13.11
CA MET A 295 -2.67 -21.67 12.34
C MET A 295 -3.40 -22.75 11.53
N THR A 296 -4.73 -22.71 11.56
CA THR A 296 -5.62 -23.48 10.69
C THR A 296 -6.68 -22.57 10.09
N ARG A 297 -7.25 -22.96 8.94
CA ARG A 297 -8.32 -22.19 8.31
C ARG A 297 -9.64 -22.42 9.04
N GLY A 298 -10.26 -21.35 9.53
CA GLY A 298 -11.58 -21.36 10.15
C GLY A 298 -12.68 -20.87 9.23
N THR A 299 -13.93 -21.10 9.66
CA THR A 299 -15.13 -20.52 9.05
C THR A 299 -15.52 -19.25 9.82
N PRO A 300 -15.82 -18.13 9.13
CA PRO A 300 -16.39 -16.94 9.77
C PRO A 300 -17.70 -17.23 10.51
N THR A 301 -17.89 -16.62 11.67
CA THR A 301 -19.20 -16.59 12.33
C THR A 301 -20.11 -15.57 11.64
N GLN A 302 -21.43 -15.68 11.88
CA GLN A 302 -22.39 -14.73 11.32
C GLN A 302 -22.07 -13.28 11.76
N GLN A 303 -21.68 -13.09 13.01
CA GLN A 303 -21.26 -11.78 13.53
C GLN A 303 -20.01 -11.23 12.82
N GLU A 304 -19.00 -12.09 12.59
CA GLU A 304 -17.77 -11.69 11.89
C GLU A 304 -18.05 -11.29 10.43
N ILE A 305 -19.03 -11.91 9.79
CA ILE A 305 -19.51 -11.55 8.44
C ILE A 305 -20.27 -10.23 8.48
N ASP A 306 -21.29 -10.12 9.33
CA ASP A 306 -22.23 -8.98 9.34
C ASP A 306 -21.55 -7.67 9.78
N GLU A 307 -20.72 -7.72 10.81
CA GLU A 307 -20.05 -6.51 11.32
C GLU A 307 -18.76 -6.20 10.57
N GLY A 308 -18.06 -7.24 10.11
CA GLY A 308 -16.66 -7.15 9.72
C GLY A 308 -16.37 -7.42 8.26
N ASP A 309 -17.36 -7.91 7.50
CA ASP A 309 -17.18 -8.40 6.13
C ASP A 309 -16.02 -9.41 6.03
N ALA A 310 -15.94 -10.31 7.02
CA ALA A 310 -14.89 -11.32 7.12
C ALA A 310 -15.13 -12.46 6.13
N GLY A 311 -14.38 -12.48 5.02
CA GLY A 311 -14.42 -13.59 4.05
C GLY A 311 -13.61 -14.82 4.49
N ARG A 312 -12.73 -14.69 5.49
CA ARG A 312 -11.92 -15.78 6.04
C ARG A 312 -11.52 -15.53 7.50
N VAL A 313 -11.27 -16.61 8.23
CA VAL A 313 -10.76 -16.56 9.61
C VAL A 313 -9.55 -17.48 9.76
N GLU A 314 -8.53 -16.99 10.42
CA GLU A 314 -7.38 -17.77 10.86
C GLU A 314 -7.64 -18.23 12.31
N VAL A 315 -7.57 -19.53 12.57
CA VAL A 315 -7.81 -20.12 13.89
C VAL A 315 -6.51 -20.72 14.42
N TYR A 316 -6.05 -20.17 15.52
CA TYR A 316 -4.80 -20.54 16.17
C TYR A 316 -5.07 -21.49 17.33
N THR A 317 -4.36 -22.61 17.34
CA THR A 317 -4.49 -23.68 18.34
C THR A 317 -3.14 -23.94 19.00
N CYS A 318 -3.16 -24.25 20.30
CA CYS A 318 -1.97 -24.57 21.05
C CYS A 318 -1.48 -25.98 20.67
N PRO A 319 -0.20 -26.16 20.28
CA PRO A 319 0.32 -27.49 19.94
C PRO A 319 0.53 -28.39 21.17
N THR A 320 0.66 -27.83 22.37
CA THR A 320 0.95 -28.60 23.59
C THR A 320 -0.30 -29.18 24.26
N SER A 321 -1.47 -28.56 24.06
CA SER A 321 -2.73 -29.03 24.64
C SER A 321 -3.94 -28.54 23.84
N GLN A 322 -4.83 -29.46 23.48
CA GLN A 322 -6.11 -29.14 22.85
C GLN A 322 -7.12 -28.50 23.81
N ALA A 323 -6.90 -28.58 25.12
CA ALA A 323 -7.74 -27.97 26.12
C ALA A 323 -7.47 -26.45 26.28
N HIS A 324 -6.32 -25.95 25.80
CA HIS A 324 -6.00 -24.53 25.88
C HIS A 324 -6.89 -23.69 24.93
N PRO A 325 -7.20 -22.43 25.29
CA PRO A 325 -8.04 -21.56 24.47
C PRO A 325 -7.51 -21.39 23.04
N LYS A 326 -8.43 -21.39 22.08
CA LYS A 326 -8.14 -21.07 20.68
C LYS A 326 -8.23 -19.56 20.48
N LYS A 327 -7.34 -18.99 19.66
CA LYS A 327 -7.43 -17.59 19.22
C LYS A 327 -7.99 -17.53 17.79
N ARG A 328 -8.95 -16.65 17.55
CA ARG A 328 -9.53 -16.41 16.21
C ARG A 328 -9.02 -15.07 15.71
N PHE A 329 -8.63 -15.01 14.44
CA PHE A 329 -8.25 -13.79 13.75
C PHE A 329 -9.05 -13.67 12.45
N PRO A 330 -10.26 -13.06 12.51
CA PRO A 330 -11.05 -12.77 11.33
C PRO A 330 -10.38 -11.70 10.48
N ARG A 331 -10.31 -11.94 9.16
CA ARG A 331 -9.70 -11.00 8.20
C ARG A 331 -10.78 -10.03 7.73
N TYR A 332 -10.97 -8.96 8.49
CA TYR A 332 -12.04 -7.98 8.28
C TYR A 332 -11.74 -7.06 7.09
N ASN A 333 -12.76 -6.86 6.24
CA ASN A 333 -12.71 -5.91 5.13
C ASN A 333 -13.55 -4.65 5.41
N ASN A 334 -14.48 -4.69 6.37
CA ASN A 334 -15.25 -3.51 6.77
C ASN A 334 -14.33 -2.50 7.48
N PRO A 335 -14.04 -1.33 6.88
CA PRO A 335 -13.08 -0.39 7.45
C PRO A 335 -13.60 0.24 8.76
N ARG A 336 -14.92 0.28 9.00
CA ARG A 336 -15.48 0.70 10.28
C ARG A 336 -15.06 -0.24 11.40
N LYS A 337 -15.11 -1.56 11.16
CA LYS A 337 -14.67 -2.57 12.13
C LYS A 337 -13.17 -2.47 12.42
N LEU A 338 -12.38 -2.03 11.45
CA LEU A 338 -10.95 -1.81 11.62
C LEU A 338 -10.63 -0.64 12.55
N LEU A 339 -11.48 0.40 12.62
CA LEU A 339 -11.32 1.49 13.59
C LEU A 339 -11.51 1.02 15.05
N GLU A 340 -12.26 -0.06 15.26
CA GLU A 340 -12.48 -0.71 16.56
C GLU A 340 -11.36 -1.68 16.91
N THR A 341 -11.06 -2.61 15.99
CA THR A 341 -10.10 -3.70 16.22
C THR A 341 -8.66 -3.22 16.28
N ARG A 342 -8.32 -2.19 15.49
CA ARG A 342 -7.01 -1.51 15.50
C ARG A 342 -5.82 -2.45 15.36
N GLU A 343 -6.02 -3.56 14.66
CA GLU A 343 -5.02 -4.62 14.53
C GLU A 343 -5.21 -5.33 13.18
N GLY A 344 -4.10 -5.76 12.57
CA GLY A 344 -4.13 -6.64 11.41
C GLY A 344 -2.80 -6.70 10.67
N ARG A 345 -2.84 -7.09 9.39
CA ARG A 345 -1.65 -7.12 8.50
C ARG A 345 -1.80 -6.05 7.42
N CYS A 346 -0.93 -6.05 6.41
CA CYS A 346 -0.90 -5.00 5.40
C CYS A 346 -2.26 -4.69 4.76
N GLY A 347 -3.10 -5.72 4.56
CA GLY A 347 -4.50 -5.58 4.14
C GLY A 347 -5.31 -4.64 5.01
N GLU A 348 -5.44 -4.96 6.29
CA GLU A 348 -6.21 -4.19 7.28
C GLU A 348 -5.59 -2.81 7.54
N TRP A 349 -4.26 -2.72 7.56
CA TRP A 349 -3.52 -1.47 7.72
C TRP A 349 -3.82 -0.47 6.60
N ALA A 350 -3.62 -0.87 5.33
CA ALA A 350 -3.91 -0.01 4.19
C ALA A 350 -5.41 0.32 4.11
N ASN A 351 -6.29 -0.64 4.42
CA ASN A 351 -7.73 -0.46 4.40
C ASN A 351 -8.19 0.63 5.38
N CYS A 352 -7.79 0.52 6.65
CA CYS A 352 -8.12 1.50 7.68
C CYS A 352 -7.48 2.86 7.41
N PHE A 353 -6.21 2.89 7.01
CA PHE A 353 -5.51 4.15 6.73
C PHE A 353 -6.08 4.88 5.52
N CYS A 354 -6.46 4.15 4.45
CA CYS A 354 -7.12 4.74 3.28
C CYS A 354 -8.45 5.40 3.66
N LEU A 355 -9.27 4.77 4.53
CA LEU A 355 -10.48 5.40 5.06
C LEU A 355 -10.16 6.70 5.81
N ILE A 356 -9.13 6.71 6.66
CA ILE A 356 -8.72 7.91 7.41
C ILE A 356 -8.35 9.05 6.46
N LEU A 357 -7.56 8.78 5.43
CA LEU A 357 -7.22 9.75 4.38
C LEU A 357 -8.48 10.29 3.69
N CYS A 358 -9.40 9.40 3.30
CA CYS A 358 -10.66 9.77 2.67
C CYS A 358 -11.56 10.63 3.57
N SER A 359 -11.48 10.42 4.89
CA SER A 359 -12.26 11.18 5.87
C SER A 359 -11.79 12.62 6.08
N LEU A 360 -10.55 12.92 5.68
CA LEU A 360 -9.91 14.26 5.79
C LEU A 360 -9.96 15.05 4.48
N ARG A 361 -10.81 14.61 3.54
CA ARG A 361 -11.10 15.31 2.28
C ARG A 361 -12.17 16.37 2.46
N LYS A 362 -12.15 17.38 1.59
CA LYS A 362 -13.18 18.43 1.57
C LYS A 362 -14.52 17.84 1.14
N PHE A 363 -15.52 18.01 1.99
CA PHE A 363 -16.92 17.71 1.65
C PHE A 363 -17.82 18.81 2.24
N GLN A 364 -18.85 19.22 1.48
CA GLN A 364 -19.89 20.22 1.83
C GLN A 364 -19.74 20.87 3.22
N ASP A 365 -19.27 22.12 3.25
CA ASP A 365 -19.13 22.98 4.44
C ASP A 365 -18.29 22.44 5.62
N THR A 366 -17.50 21.36 5.43
CA THR A 366 -16.53 20.90 6.44
C THR A 366 -15.18 21.62 6.33
N GLU A 367 -14.52 21.86 7.48
CA GLU A 367 -13.23 22.57 7.55
C GLU A 367 -12.02 21.74 7.03
N ALA A 368 -12.15 20.42 6.87
CA ALA A 368 -11.02 19.56 6.50
C ALA A 368 -10.86 19.44 4.97
N SER A 369 -9.77 19.97 4.40
CA SER A 369 -9.45 19.90 2.96
C SER A 369 -8.00 19.47 2.71
N TRP A 370 -7.60 18.33 3.26
CA TRP A 370 -6.20 17.90 3.26
C TRP A 370 -5.81 17.08 2.04
N PHE A 371 -6.56 16.03 1.69
CA PHE A 371 -6.13 15.06 0.66
C PHE A 371 -7.11 15.00 -0.53
N PRO A 372 -7.05 15.91 -1.51
CA PRO A 372 -8.06 16.03 -2.58
C PRO A 372 -8.23 14.77 -3.44
N GLY A 373 -7.19 13.93 -3.52
CA GLY A 373 -7.21 12.63 -4.15
C GLY A 373 -6.64 11.55 -3.25
N VAL A 374 -7.32 10.41 -3.16
CA VAL A 374 -6.87 9.22 -2.42
C VAL A 374 -7.12 7.99 -3.28
N ARG A 375 -6.15 7.08 -3.30
CA ARG A 375 -6.22 5.79 -3.98
C ARG A 375 -5.83 4.68 -3.02
N PHE A 376 -6.57 3.58 -3.08
CA PHE A 376 -6.15 2.31 -2.50
C PHE A 376 -5.38 1.54 -3.56
N VAL A 377 -4.17 1.08 -3.24
CA VAL A 377 -3.30 0.43 -4.22
C VAL A 377 -3.12 -1.04 -3.89
N VAL A 378 -3.31 -1.86 -4.91
CA VAL A 378 -3.19 -3.32 -4.83
C VAL A 378 -2.02 -3.77 -5.69
N ASP A 379 -1.03 -4.38 -5.06
CA ASP A 379 0.02 -5.14 -5.70
C ASP A 379 -0.37 -6.63 -5.67
N PHE A 380 -0.47 -7.24 -6.86
CA PHE A 380 -0.92 -8.62 -6.99
C PHE A 380 0.06 -9.63 -6.40
N THR A 381 1.29 -9.21 -6.09
CA THR A 381 2.32 -9.98 -5.39
C THR A 381 2.19 -9.89 -3.86
N ASP A 382 0.94 -9.89 -3.38
CA ASP A 382 0.56 -9.96 -1.96
C ASP A 382 1.02 -8.76 -1.12
N HIS A 383 0.74 -7.55 -1.58
CA HIS A 383 0.88 -6.32 -0.78
C HIS A 383 -0.17 -5.28 -1.17
N VAL A 384 -0.50 -4.38 -0.25
CA VAL A 384 -1.41 -3.25 -0.50
C VAL A 384 -0.91 -2.03 0.25
N PHE A 385 -1.19 -0.85 -0.29
CA PHE A 385 -0.77 0.45 0.26
C PHE A 385 -1.69 1.55 -0.29
N CYS A 386 -1.34 2.83 -0.12
CA CYS A 386 -2.14 3.96 -0.59
C CYS A 386 -1.36 4.88 -1.54
N GLU A 387 -2.08 5.67 -2.33
CA GLU A 387 -1.55 6.90 -2.94
C GLU A 387 -2.41 8.08 -2.55
N VAL A 388 -1.79 9.25 -2.39
CA VAL A 388 -2.48 10.52 -2.13
C VAL A 388 -2.00 11.58 -3.10
N TRP A 389 -2.89 12.47 -3.52
CA TRP A 389 -2.51 13.63 -4.32
C TRP A 389 -1.96 14.74 -3.41
N LEU A 390 -0.72 15.15 -3.66
CA LEU A 390 -0.08 16.30 -3.00
C LEU A 390 0.40 17.29 -4.05
N ASN A 391 0.26 18.57 -3.74
CA ASN A 391 0.69 19.71 -4.57
C ASN A 391 1.55 20.71 -3.79
N ASP A 392 2.11 20.27 -2.66
CA ASP A 392 2.91 21.06 -1.73
C ASP A 392 4.16 20.28 -1.25
N LEU A 393 4.65 19.40 -2.13
CA LEU A 393 5.88 18.63 -1.90
C LEU A 393 7.11 19.54 -1.79
N ASP A 394 7.18 20.57 -2.64
CA ASP A 394 8.19 21.63 -2.60
C ASP A 394 7.51 22.94 -2.18
N ALA A 395 8.14 23.69 -1.28
CA ALA A 395 7.62 24.99 -0.85
C ALA A 395 7.48 26.00 -2.01
N ASN A 396 8.21 25.78 -3.11
CA ASN A 396 8.24 26.66 -4.28
C ASN A 396 7.44 26.14 -5.47
N SER A 397 6.83 24.95 -5.40
CA SER A 397 6.06 24.36 -6.50
C SER A 397 4.65 24.02 -6.07
N THR A 398 3.68 24.44 -6.87
CA THR A 398 2.27 24.07 -6.71
C THR A 398 1.87 22.92 -7.64
N ASP A 399 2.82 22.30 -8.34
CA ASP A 399 2.54 21.21 -9.28
C ASP A 399 2.23 19.92 -8.51
N GLY A 400 1.01 19.41 -8.71
CA GLY A 400 0.51 18.23 -8.00
C GLY A 400 0.92 16.91 -8.64
N ARG A 401 1.09 15.87 -7.81
CA ARG A 401 1.20 14.48 -8.25
C ARG A 401 0.67 13.48 -7.24
N TRP A 402 0.43 12.26 -7.71
CA TRP A 402 0.20 11.11 -6.84
C TRP A 402 1.49 10.71 -6.12
N VAL A 403 1.38 10.50 -4.82
CA VAL A 403 2.47 10.20 -3.90
C VAL A 403 2.18 8.88 -3.22
N HIS A 404 3.14 7.96 -3.31
CA HIS A 404 3.10 6.67 -2.64
C HIS A 404 3.07 6.83 -1.10
N VAL A 405 2.23 6.07 -0.42
CA VAL A 405 2.15 6.02 1.04
C VAL A 405 1.96 4.58 1.51
N ASP A 406 2.90 4.08 2.31
CA ASP A 406 2.81 2.76 2.93
C ASP A 406 2.64 2.91 4.45
N PRO A 407 1.42 2.70 5.00
CA PRO A 407 1.16 2.86 6.43
C PRO A 407 1.80 1.79 7.29
N CYS A 408 1.97 0.57 6.76
CA CYS A 408 2.60 -0.54 7.48
C CYS A 408 4.07 -0.22 7.72
N GLU A 409 4.69 0.40 6.73
CA GLU A 409 6.11 0.69 6.71
C GLU A 409 6.43 2.08 7.27
N GLY A 410 5.46 2.99 7.31
CA GLY A 410 5.70 4.38 7.70
C GLY A 410 6.48 5.14 6.63
N LEU A 411 6.25 4.81 5.35
CA LEU A 411 6.91 5.42 4.21
C LEU A 411 5.99 6.38 3.48
N VAL A 412 6.56 7.49 3.03
CA VAL A 412 5.95 8.43 2.08
C VAL A 412 6.95 8.60 0.94
N ASP A 413 6.44 8.57 -0.30
CA ASP A 413 7.18 8.86 -1.52
C ASP A 413 8.38 7.95 -1.84
N ALA A 414 8.37 6.71 -1.34
CA ALA A 414 9.36 5.68 -1.64
C ALA A 414 8.82 4.53 -2.54
N PRO A 415 8.36 4.78 -3.78
CA PRO A 415 7.73 3.76 -4.61
C PRO A 415 8.68 2.60 -4.98
N MET A 416 9.98 2.87 -5.06
CA MET A 416 10.97 1.85 -5.41
C MET A 416 11.31 0.88 -4.26
N VAL A 417 10.76 1.07 -3.05
CA VAL A 417 11.06 0.22 -1.90
C VAL A 417 10.73 -1.25 -2.14
N TYR A 418 9.71 -1.53 -2.94
CA TYR A 418 9.27 -2.90 -3.20
C TYR A 418 10.22 -3.64 -4.14
N GLU A 419 10.61 -3.03 -5.26
CA GLU A 419 11.50 -3.66 -6.23
C GLU A 419 12.98 -3.58 -5.79
N LEU A 420 13.45 -2.42 -5.32
CA LEU A 420 14.86 -2.24 -4.96
C LEU A 420 15.18 -2.65 -3.53
N GLY A 421 14.30 -2.33 -2.57
CA GLY A 421 14.48 -2.71 -1.17
C GLY A 421 14.14 -4.19 -0.97
N TRP A 422 12.88 -4.56 -1.21
CA TRP A 422 12.37 -5.90 -0.89
C TRP A 422 12.65 -6.94 -1.98
N LYS A 423 13.23 -6.52 -3.11
CA LYS A 423 13.51 -7.39 -4.27
C LYS A 423 12.26 -8.11 -4.79
N LYS A 424 11.10 -7.48 -4.66
CA LYS A 424 9.83 -8.07 -5.12
C LYS A 424 9.84 -8.22 -6.64
N SER A 425 9.35 -9.38 -7.07
CA SER A 425 9.15 -9.70 -8.47
C SER A 425 7.77 -9.23 -8.93
N LEU A 426 7.65 -7.92 -9.21
CA LEU A 426 6.38 -7.27 -9.55
C LEU A 426 5.77 -7.75 -10.89
N SER A 427 4.43 -7.67 -11.00
CA SER A 427 3.66 -7.99 -12.21
C SER A 427 2.53 -6.97 -12.46
N TYR A 428 1.54 -6.92 -11.59
CA TYR A 428 0.38 -6.03 -11.68
C TYR A 428 0.25 -5.20 -10.41
N ILE A 429 0.13 -3.88 -10.56
CA ILE A 429 -0.18 -2.96 -9.47
C ILE A 429 -1.27 -2.00 -9.96
N PHE A 430 -2.40 -2.01 -9.27
CA PHE A 430 -3.57 -1.20 -9.64
C PHE A 430 -3.91 -0.21 -8.54
N ALA A 431 -4.13 1.04 -8.93
CA ALA A 431 -4.67 2.08 -8.08
C ALA A 431 -6.18 2.14 -8.27
N LEU A 432 -6.94 2.03 -7.17
CA LEU A 432 -8.37 2.24 -7.12
C LEU A 432 -8.63 3.63 -6.54
N THR A 433 -9.13 4.54 -7.37
CA THR A 433 -9.43 5.91 -6.95
C THR A 433 -10.69 5.93 -6.10
N VAL A 434 -10.59 6.47 -4.89
CA VAL A 434 -11.72 6.51 -3.98
C VAL A 434 -12.70 7.60 -4.41
N PRO A 435 -13.97 7.28 -4.70
CA PRO A 435 -14.95 8.26 -5.13
C PRO A 435 -15.20 9.31 -4.03
N LEU A 436 -15.62 10.50 -4.44
CA LEU A 436 -16.11 11.49 -3.48
C LEU A 436 -17.43 11.02 -2.87
N PRO A 437 -17.78 11.46 -1.65
CA PRO A 437 -19.06 11.11 -1.06
C PRO A 437 -20.18 11.75 -1.88
N TRP A 438 -21.01 10.96 -2.56
CA TRP A 438 -22.15 11.47 -3.28
C TRP A 438 -23.35 10.51 -3.24
N MET A 439 -24.54 11.09 -3.17
CA MET A 439 -25.83 10.40 -3.20
C MET A 439 -26.25 10.16 -4.66
N SER A 440 -25.54 9.28 -5.39
CA SER A 440 -25.98 8.84 -6.73
C SER A 440 -26.92 7.64 -6.61
N ALA A 441 -27.82 7.49 -7.57
CA ALA A 441 -28.52 6.24 -7.84
C ALA A 441 -27.61 5.16 -8.47
N THR A 442 -26.38 5.51 -8.85
CA THR A 442 -25.38 4.59 -9.41
C THR A 442 -24.83 3.67 -8.32
N PRO A 443 -24.67 2.35 -8.58
CA PRO A 443 -24.02 1.46 -7.63
C PRO A 443 -22.65 1.98 -7.18
N PRO A 444 -22.33 2.02 -5.87
CA PRO A 444 -21.11 2.67 -5.37
C PRO A 444 -19.81 2.17 -6.01
N HIS A 445 -19.71 0.88 -6.32
CA HIS A 445 -18.53 0.28 -6.94
C HIS A 445 -18.29 0.74 -8.39
N GLU A 446 -19.34 1.12 -9.13
CA GLU A 446 -19.21 1.63 -10.50
C GLU A 446 -18.54 3.02 -10.53
N THR A 447 -18.57 3.74 -9.40
CA THR A 447 -17.92 5.05 -9.25
C THR A 447 -16.42 4.95 -8.93
N VAL A 448 -15.90 3.74 -8.67
CA VAL A 448 -14.48 3.50 -8.40
C VAL A 448 -13.73 3.33 -9.72
N ASP A 449 -12.87 4.29 -10.04
CA ASP A 449 -11.94 4.22 -11.17
C ASP A 449 -10.73 3.33 -10.83
N VAL A 450 -10.13 2.71 -11.85
CA VAL A 450 -8.98 1.81 -11.72
C VAL A 450 -7.91 2.18 -12.74
N CYS A 451 -6.68 2.37 -12.27
CA CYS A 451 -5.52 2.68 -13.10
C CYS A 451 -4.41 1.64 -12.90
N ASP A 452 -3.80 1.17 -13.99
CA ASP A 452 -2.59 0.34 -13.94
C ASP A 452 -1.37 1.24 -13.72
N ILE A 453 -0.76 1.10 -12.55
CA ILE A 453 0.27 2.00 -12.04
C ILE A 453 1.59 1.30 -11.79
N VAL A 454 1.75 0.03 -12.17
CA VAL A 454 2.98 -0.76 -11.93
C VAL A 454 4.24 -0.04 -12.39
N TRP A 455 4.14 0.73 -13.48
CA TRP A 455 5.22 1.50 -14.09
C TRP A 455 5.80 2.59 -13.18
N LYS A 456 5.08 3.04 -12.14
CA LYS A 456 5.61 3.95 -11.11
C LYS A 456 6.48 3.24 -10.08
N TYR A 457 6.40 1.91 -9.99
CA TYR A 457 7.00 1.08 -8.94
C TYR A 457 8.08 0.13 -9.48
N THR A 458 8.42 0.24 -10.77
CA THR A 458 9.47 -0.57 -11.41
C THR A 458 10.43 0.30 -12.23
N ALA A 459 11.71 -0.06 -12.17
CA ALA A 459 12.75 0.43 -13.08
C ALA A 459 13.03 -0.55 -14.22
N ASP A 460 12.52 -1.78 -14.16
CA ASP A 460 12.69 -2.83 -15.17
C ASP A 460 11.34 -3.23 -15.80
N PHE A 461 10.93 -2.40 -16.76
CA PHE A 461 9.67 -2.61 -17.49
C PHE A 461 9.65 -3.96 -18.21
N MET A 462 10.80 -4.43 -18.71
CA MET A 462 10.88 -5.70 -19.45
C MET A 462 10.67 -6.89 -18.51
N ALA A 463 11.24 -6.86 -17.30
CA ALA A 463 11.00 -7.87 -16.29
C ALA A 463 9.52 -7.93 -15.88
N VAL A 464 8.87 -6.77 -15.70
CA VAL A 464 7.43 -6.72 -15.40
C VAL A 464 6.60 -7.27 -16.57
N CYS A 465 6.83 -6.81 -17.81
CA CYS A 465 6.16 -7.32 -19.00
C CYS A 465 6.26 -8.85 -19.13
N SER A 466 7.42 -9.44 -18.85
CA SER A 466 7.63 -10.89 -18.93
C SER A 466 6.77 -11.70 -17.94
N LYS A 467 6.35 -11.09 -16.85
CA LYS A 467 5.57 -11.73 -15.77
C LYS A 467 4.06 -11.53 -15.94
N ARG A 468 3.65 -10.55 -16.75
CA ARG A 468 2.24 -10.20 -17.00
C ARG A 468 1.60 -11.17 -18.00
N THR A 469 1.35 -12.38 -17.52
CA THR A 469 0.82 -13.49 -18.33
C THR A 469 -0.62 -13.87 -17.99
N GLU A 470 -1.17 -13.31 -16.92
CA GLU A 470 -2.50 -13.70 -16.41
C GLU A 470 -3.64 -13.18 -17.28
N ILE A 471 -3.49 -12.01 -17.91
CA ILE A 471 -4.49 -11.37 -18.79
C ILE A 471 -3.81 -10.82 -20.05
N ARG A 472 -4.51 -10.86 -21.19
CA ARG A 472 -4.06 -10.17 -22.40
C ARG A 472 -4.10 -8.65 -22.18
N GLU A 473 -2.98 -7.96 -22.42
CA GLU A 473 -2.89 -6.50 -22.23
C GLU A 473 -3.97 -5.72 -22.98
N SER A 474 -4.37 -6.17 -24.18
CA SER A 474 -5.46 -5.53 -24.93
C SER A 474 -6.82 -5.66 -24.24
N LEU A 475 -7.09 -6.79 -23.58
CA LEU A 475 -8.32 -7.02 -22.83
C LEU A 475 -8.31 -6.18 -21.54
N LEU A 476 -7.18 -6.16 -20.83
CA LEU A 476 -7.01 -5.34 -19.63
C LEU A 476 -7.17 -3.84 -19.94
N ALA A 477 -6.50 -3.34 -20.98
CA ALA A 477 -6.60 -1.95 -21.39
C ALA A 477 -8.05 -1.56 -21.76
N HIS A 478 -8.78 -2.45 -22.45
CA HIS A 478 -10.18 -2.22 -22.78
C HIS A 478 -11.06 -2.21 -21.52
N TYR A 479 -10.82 -3.10 -20.56
CA TYR A 479 -11.53 -3.09 -19.27
C TYR A 479 -11.28 -1.80 -18.49
N LEU A 480 -10.02 -1.38 -18.37
CA LEU A 480 -9.65 -0.15 -17.66
C LEU A 480 -10.27 1.08 -18.33
N ALA A 481 -10.27 1.16 -19.66
CA ALA A 481 -10.92 2.24 -20.39
C ALA A 481 -12.45 2.27 -20.17
N GLN A 482 -13.10 1.10 -20.14
CA GLN A 482 -14.53 1.00 -19.83
C GLN A 482 -14.84 1.46 -18.40
N THR A 483 -14.04 0.99 -17.43
CA THR A 483 -14.14 1.36 -16.01
C THR A 483 -13.94 2.85 -15.80
N HIS A 484 -12.92 3.44 -16.42
CA HIS A 484 -12.66 4.87 -16.35
C HIS A 484 -13.80 5.70 -16.91
N LYS A 485 -14.34 5.30 -18.08
CA LYS A 485 -15.51 5.97 -18.67
C LYS A 485 -16.74 5.87 -17.76
N GLN A 486 -16.98 4.72 -17.15
CA GLN A 486 -18.10 4.54 -16.21
C GLN A 486 -17.94 5.43 -14.97
N ALA A 487 -16.76 5.44 -14.36
CA ALA A 487 -16.49 6.28 -13.19
C ALA A 487 -16.64 7.78 -13.53
N ALA A 488 -16.05 8.23 -14.64
CA ALA A 488 -16.14 9.63 -15.09
C ALA A 488 -17.58 10.08 -15.37
N LEU A 489 -18.43 9.20 -15.91
CA LEU A 489 -19.85 9.49 -16.13
C LEU A 489 -20.67 9.51 -14.82
N ALA A 490 -20.19 8.83 -13.78
CA ALA A 490 -20.85 8.78 -12.49
C ALA A 490 -20.45 9.94 -11.55
N TRP A 491 -19.33 10.61 -11.82
CA TRP A 491 -18.85 11.75 -11.05
C TRP A 491 -19.48 13.06 -11.57
N HIS A 492 -19.65 14.06 -10.70
CA HIS A 492 -20.11 15.38 -11.16
C HIS A 492 -18.99 16.12 -11.89
N HIS A 493 -19.35 17.04 -12.78
CA HIS A 493 -18.36 17.91 -13.45
C HIS A 493 -17.44 18.63 -12.45
N ALA A 494 -18.02 19.15 -11.36
CA ALA A 494 -17.26 19.79 -10.29
C ALA A 494 -16.29 18.85 -9.56
N ASP A 495 -16.45 17.53 -9.69
CA ASP A 495 -15.58 16.51 -9.11
C ASP A 495 -14.36 16.21 -10.00
N ILE A 496 -14.46 16.44 -11.32
CA ILE A 496 -13.41 16.16 -12.30
C ILE A 496 -12.69 17.41 -12.84
N ASP A 497 -13.28 18.58 -12.69
CA ASP A 497 -12.73 19.86 -13.17
C ASP A 497 -11.66 20.47 -12.24
N TYR A 498 -11.08 19.67 -11.33
CA TYR A 498 -9.98 20.09 -10.45
C TYR A 498 -8.92 18.99 -10.27
N GLU A 499 -7.71 19.35 -9.83
CA GLU A 499 -6.63 18.38 -9.58
C GLU A 499 -6.96 17.48 -8.38
N PRO A 500 -6.86 16.14 -8.51
CA PRO A 500 -6.02 15.39 -9.46
C PRO A 500 -6.70 14.92 -10.76
N PHE A 501 -7.96 15.25 -10.99
CA PHE A 501 -8.79 14.57 -11.99
C PHE A 501 -8.82 15.27 -13.35
N THR A 502 -8.23 16.46 -13.46
CA THR A 502 -8.11 17.15 -14.74
C THR A 502 -7.34 16.33 -15.77
N LEU A 503 -7.68 16.52 -17.06
CA LEU A 503 -6.95 15.90 -18.17
C LEU A 503 -5.44 16.19 -18.10
N SER A 504 -5.05 17.40 -17.70
CA SER A 504 -3.64 17.79 -17.55
C SER A 504 -2.92 16.92 -16.51
N ALA A 505 -3.52 16.72 -15.33
CA ALA A 505 -2.95 15.88 -14.27
C ALA A 505 -2.83 14.41 -14.72
N VAL A 506 -3.85 13.88 -15.39
CA VAL A 506 -3.84 12.51 -15.93
C VAL A 506 -2.75 12.33 -16.99
N VAL A 507 -2.61 13.28 -17.92
CA VAL A 507 -1.56 13.24 -18.96
C VAL A 507 -0.16 13.31 -18.34
N LYS A 508 0.04 14.13 -17.30
CA LYS A 508 1.30 14.18 -16.56
C LYS A 508 1.64 12.84 -15.90
N GLU A 509 0.67 12.20 -15.25
CA GLU A 509 0.86 10.87 -14.64
C GLU A 509 1.22 9.82 -15.70
N LEU A 510 0.48 9.78 -16.83
CA LEU A 510 0.78 8.88 -17.94
C LEU A 510 2.18 9.11 -18.50
N ALA A 511 2.60 10.37 -18.68
CA ALA A 511 3.93 10.70 -19.17
C ALA A 511 5.03 10.16 -18.24
N LEU A 512 4.84 10.22 -16.92
CA LEU A 512 5.77 9.63 -15.94
C LEU A 512 5.86 8.10 -16.10
N MET A 513 4.73 7.43 -16.36
CA MET A 513 4.66 5.98 -16.53
C MET A 513 5.23 5.47 -17.87
N THR A 514 5.52 6.36 -18.83
CA THR A 514 6.15 5.95 -20.11
C THR A 514 7.66 5.79 -20.04
N ARG A 515 8.29 6.15 -18.91
CA ARG A 515 9.74 6.14 -18.75
C ARG A 515 10.12 5.45 -17.44
N PRO A 516 11.04 4.48 -17.46
CA PRO A 516 11.57 3.91 -16.22
C PRO A 516 12.16 5.01 -15.35
N LEU A 517 11.97 4.90 -14.03
CA LEU A 517 12.61 5.80 -13.08
C LEU A 517 14.13 5.75 -13.26
N LYS A 518 14.78 6.92 -13.20
CA LYS A 518 16.24 6.98 -13.19
C LYS A 518 16.76 6.19 -11.99
N LYS A 519 17.99 5.64 -12.10
CA LYS A 519 18.66 4.95 -10.99
C LYS A 519 18.54 5.79 -9.71
N VAL A 520 17.92 5.22 -8.69
CA VAL A 520 17.82 5.85 -7.37
C VAL A 520 19.18 5.74 -6.71
N ASP A 521 19.69 6.87 -6.24
CA ASP A 521 20.96 6.96 -5.53
C ASP A 521 20.77 6.41 -4.10
N PRO A 522 21.43 5.30 -3.72
CA PRO A 522 21.29 4.71 -2.38
C PRO A 522 21.71 5.63 -1.25
N GLU A 523 22.66 6.54 -1.48
CA GLU A 523 23.13 7.47 -0.44
C GLU A 523 22.09 8.56 -0.17
N LYS A 524 21.35 9.00 -1.19
CA LYS A 524 20.34 10.06 -1.08
C LYS A 524 18.96 9.55 -0.65
N HIS A 525 18.68 8.27 -0.93
CA HIS A 525 17.39 7.66 -0.68
C HIS A 525 17.52 6.31 0.05
N PRO A 526 18.13 6.27 1.25
CA PRO A 526 18.33 5.03 2.01
C PRO A 526 17.00 4.33 2.33
N GLU A 527 15.90 5.08 2.45
CA GLU A 527 14.54 4.57 2.67
C GLU A 527 14.03 3.66 1.53
N VAL A 528 14.57 3.79 0.32
CA VAL A 528 14.20 2.96 -0.84
C VAL A 528 14.90 1.60 -0.80
N PHE A 529 16.08 1.50 -0.20
CA PHE A 529 16.87 0.27 -0.20
C PHE A 529 16.70 -0.57 1.07
N ARG A 530 15.94 -0.04 2.03
CA ARG A 530 15.65 -0.72 3.29
C ARG A 530 14.80 -1.98 3.09
N GLY A 531 15.02 -2.97 3.94
CA GLY A 531 14.17 -4.15 4.04
C GLY A 531 12.79 -3.87 4.60
N ARG A 532 11.88 -4.84 4.48
CA ARG A 532 10.57 -4.81 5.10
C ARG A 532 10.74 -4.78 6.62
N GLN A 533 10.00 -3.92 7.31
CA GLN A 533 10.05 -3.82 8.77
C GLN A 533 8.95 -4.63 9.46
N THR A 534 7.84 -4.90 8.76
CA THR A 534 6.69 -5.63 9.29
C THR A 534 6.74 -7.14 9.02
N GLY A 535 6.13 -7.93 9.91
CA GLY A 535 6.17 -9.40 9.84
C GLY A 535 7.41 -10.03 10.50
N SER A 536 7.31 -11.33 10.80
CA SER A 536 8.38 -12.05 11.50
C SER A 536 9.67 -12.08 10.66
N VAL A 537 10.83 -12.10 11.32
CA VAL A 537 12.14 -12.17 10.66
C VAL A 537 12.22 -13.41 9.77
N ALA A 538 11.74 -14.57 10.25
CA ALA A 538 11.69 -15.81 9.48
C ALA A 538 10.87 -15.66 8.20
N TRP A 539 9.71 -15.02 8.27
CA TRP A 539 8.84 -14.79 7.11
C TRP A 539 9.46 -13.82 6.09
N ARG A 540 10.07 -12.72 6.55
CA ARG A 540 10.79 -11.77 5.67
C ARG A 540 12.01 -12.42 5.02
N THR A 541 12.77 -13.22 5.77
CA THR A 541 13.94 -13.96 5.27
C THR A 541 13.55 -14.96 4.19
N ALA A 542 12.48 -15.74 4.42
CA ALA A 542 11.96 -16.69 3.44
C ALA A 542 11.53 -16.02 2.12
N ARG A 543 11.20 -14.73 2.17
CA ARG A 543 10.82 -13.92 1.00
C ARG A 543 11.95 -13.07 0.43
N GLY A 544 13.13 -13.07 1.05
CA GLY A 544 14.28 -12.25 0.62
C GLY A 544 14.10 -10.75 0.85
N GLU A 545 13.21 -10.33 1.75
CA GLU A 545 12.78 -8.93 1.91
C GLU A 545 13.58 -8.17 2.99
N LEU A 546 14.77 -8.63 3.38
CA LEU A 546 15.59 -8.00 4.41
C LEU A 546 16.29 -6.70 3.97
N GLY A 547 16.29 -6.40 2.67
CA GLY A 547 16.95 -5.22 2.11
C GLY A 547 18.39 -5.47 1.67
N VAL A 548 19.02 -4.45 1.07
CA VAL A 548 20.47 -4.43 0.83
C VAL A 548 21.09 -3.71 2.02
N GLU A 549 22.00 -4.36 2.75
CA GLU A 549 22.84 -3.67 3.72
C GLU A 549 23.56 -2.52 2.99
N ALA A 550 23.25 -1.28 3.36
CA ALA A 550 24.06 -0.13 2.96
C ALA A 550 25.44 -0.36 3.57
N GLY A 551 26.37 -0.85 2.73
CA GLY A 551 27.79 -1.09 3.01
C GLY A 551 28.09 -1.52 4.43
N ALA A 552 28.34 -2.81 4.66
CA ALA A 552 29.12 -3.22 5.82
C ALA A 552 30.34 -2.28 5.92
N PRO A 553 30.46 -1.44 6.97
CA PRO A 553 31.73 -0.84 7.26
C PRO A 553 32.63 -2.02 7.61
N SER A 554 33.61 -2.29 6.75
CA SER A 554 34.81 -2.98 7.20
C SER A 554 35.53 -2.05 8.17
N GLU A 555 35.03 -1.94 9.39
CA GLU A 555 35.74 -1.34 10.52
C GLU A 555 36.24 -2.51 11.40
N PRO A 556 37.48 -2.44 11.92
CA PRO A 556 38.13 -3.58 12.58
C PRO A 556 37.40 -4.00 13.86
N ALA A 557 37.46 -5.29 14.19
CA ALA A 557 36.83 -5.95 15.34
C ALA A 557 37.25 -5.44 16.75
N ASP A 558 37.94 -4.30 16.84
CA ASP A 558 38.53 -3.75 18.07
C ASP A 558 38.01 -2.35 18.46
N GLN A 559 37.04 -1.79 17.75
CA GLN A 559 36.47 -0.50 18.12
C GLN A 559 35.46 -0.67 19.28
N TRP A 560 35.76 -0.03 20.41
CA TRP A 560 34.88 0.07 21.57
C TRP A 560 34.14 1.41 21.52
N ASP A 561 32.85 1.38 21.79
CA ASP A 561 32.04 2.55 22.10
C ASP A 561 32.21 2.94 23.58
N GLY A 562 31.89 4.19 23.91
CA GLY A 562 32.06 4.77 25.23
C GLY A 562 33.41 5.45 25.43
N THR A 563 33.51 6.27 26.47
CA THR A 563 34.68 7.13 26.73
C THR A 563 35.76 6.45 27.58
N GLY A 564 35.53 5.21 28.04
CA GLY A 564 36.34 4.56 29.05
C GLY A 564 36.24 5.23 30.43
N SER A 565 35.24 6.10 30.64
CA SER A 565 35.10 6.83 31.90
C SER A 565 34.79 5.87 33.05
N ALA A 566 35.50 6.07 34.17
CA ALA A 566 35.28 5.32 35.39
C ALA A 566 34.23 5.99 36.28
N ILE A 567 33.51 5.19 37.05
CA ILE A 567 32.66 5.60 38.14
C ILE A 567 33.56 5.88 39.34
N THR A 568 33.75 7.16 39.64
CA THR A 568 34.46 7.59 40.85
C THR A 568 33.48 7.75 42.02
N PRO A 569 33.88 7.38 43.25
CA PRO A 569 33.02 7.54 44.42
C PRO A 569 32.85 9.02 44.79
N THR A 570 31.65 9.40 45.23
CA THR A 570 31.40 10.74 45.80
C THR A 570 31.80 10.79 47.27
N PRO A 571 31.96 11.98 47.88
CA PRO A 571 32.20 12.09 49.32
C PRO A 571 31.13 11.39 50.18
N SER A 572 29.88 11.38 49.73
CA SER A 572 28.78 10.72 50.44
C SER A 572 28.88 9.19 50.34
N GLU A 573 29.25 8.64 49.19
CA GLU A 573 29.50 7.20 49.03
C GLU A 573 30.72 6.73 49.84
N LEU A 574 31.77 7.57 49.93
CA LEU A 574 32.93 7.31 50.79
C LEU A 574 32.54 7.31 52.28
N GLU A 575 31.70 8.25 52.72
CA GLU A 575 31.19 8.31 54.10
C GLU A 575 30.29 7.10 54.43
N GLN A 576 29.47 6.66 53.49
CA GLN A 576 28.64 5.45 53.62
C GLN A 576 29.45 4.16 53.44
N GLY A 577 30.72 4.25 53.03
CA GLY A 577 31.60 3.11 52.83
C GLY A 577 31.20 2.18 51.68
N CYS A 578 30.47 2.65 50.67
CA CYS A 578 30.19 1.84 49.47
C CYS A 578 29.85 2.67 48.23
N VAL A 579 30.21 2.15 47.05
CA VAL A 579 29.65 2.57 45.76
C VAL A 579 28.56 1.59 45.39
N TYR A 580 27.32 2.05 45.24
CA TYR A 580 26.19 1.19 44.91
C TYR A 580 25.50 1.64 43.63
N LEU A 581 25.58 0.81 42.59
CA LEU A 581 24.99 1.03 41.28
C LEU A 581 23.81 0.09 41.05
N ARG A 582 22.66 0.63 40.65
CA ARG A 582 21.51 -0.15 40.18
C ARG A 582 21.12 0.29 38.76
N TYR A 583 20.69 -0.64 37.91
CA TYR A 583 20.15 -0.33 36.58
C TYR A 583 18.77 -0.95 36.38
N ASN A 584 17.81 -0.15 35.92
CA ASN A 584 16.46 -0.58 35.56
C ASN A 584 16.31 -0.49 34.04
N CYS A 585 16.10 -1.64 33.40
CA CYS A 585 16.05 -1.72 31.95
C CYS A 585 14.72 -1.20 31.37
N ALA A 586 13.60 -1.16 32.11
CA ALA A 586 12.32 -0.64 31.64
C ALA A 586 12.27 0.88 31.60
N SER A 587 12.66 1.53 32.69
CA SER A 587 12.77 2.99 32.74
C SER A 587 14.02 3.52 32.01
N ASP A 588 14.97 2.63 31.68
CA ASP A 588 16.26 2.95 31.08
C ASP A 588 17.06 3.94 31.92
N THR A 589 17.19 3.63 33.22
CA THR A 589 17.79 4.53 34.20
C THR A 589 18.72 3.81 35.15
N TYR A 590 19.78 4.51 35.54
CA TYR A 590 20.64 4.15 36.64
C TYR A 590 20.23 4.89 37.91
N ALA A 591 20.34 4.21 39.05
CA ALA A 591 20.27 4.79 40.38
C ALA A 591 21.60 4.55 41.11
N ARG A 592 22.06 5.58 41.83
CA ARG A 592 23.19 5.50 42.77
C ARG A 592 22.72 5.95 44.15
N PRO A 593 22.21 5.04 44.99
CA PRO A 593 21.46 5.40 46.20
C PRO A 593 22.22 6.28 47.21
N TYR A 594 23.55 6.26 47.20
CA TYR A 594 24.40 7.01 48.12
C TYR A 594 25.17 8.16 47.43
N HIS A 595 24.86 8.48 46.17
CA HIS A 595 25.59 9.50 45.41
C HIS A 595 25.49 10.90 46.04
N GLU A 596 24.33 11.25 46.60
CA GLU A 596 24.06 12.54 47.25
C GLU A 596 23.69 12.35 48.72
N CYS A 597 24.06 13.33 49.55
CA CYS A 597 23.76 13.30 50.98
C CYS A 597 22.25 13.45 51.20
N ALA A 598 21.64 12.51 51.93
CA ALA A 598 20.20 12.52 52.20
C ALA A 598 19.80 13.80 52.95
N LYS A 599 18.91 14.61 52.36
CA LYS A 599 18.31 15.74 53.08
C LYS A 599 17.48 15.18 54.23
N ALA A 600 17.92 15.43 55.47
CA ALA A 600 17.19 15.03 56.66
C ALA A 600 15.82 15.72 56.71
N THR A 601 14.76 14.98 56.40
CA THR A 601 13.39 15.35 56.76
C THR A 601 12.82 14.28 57.70
N SER A 602 12.80 14.65 58.98
CA SER A 602 11.94 14.18 60.08
C SER A 602 11.72 12.68 60.31
N SER A 603 12.35 12.19 61.37
CA SER A 603 11.75 11.42 62.49
C SER A 603 10.61 10.43 62.20
N GLU A 604 10.92 9.17 61.89
CA GLU A 604 10.09 8.03 62.30
C GLU A 604 10.97 6.82 62.63
N VAL A 605 10.79 6.27 63.83
CA VAL A 605 11.47 5.07 64.36
C VAL A 605 10.82 3.82 63.74
N PRO A 606 11.56 2.87 63.15
CA PRO A 606 10.94 1.69 62.55
C PRO A 606 10.61 0.63 63.63
N GLY A 607 9.32 0.47 63.92
CA GLY A 607 8.78 -0.78 64.46
C GLY A 607 8.54 -1.81 63.35
N PRO A 608 8.43 -3.12 63.67
CA PRO A 608 8.37 -4.17 62.66
C PRO A 608 6.97 -4.20 62.02
N ARG A 609 6.83 -3.68 60.81
CA ARG A 609 5.63 -3.88 59.98
C ARG A 609 6.01 -4.40 58.60
N ARG A 610 5.42 -5.55 58.26
CA ARG A 610 5.37 -6.14 56.92
C ARG A 610 4.62 -5.19 55.98
N ASN A 611 5.36 -4.38 55.23
CA ASN A 611 5.03 -3.78 53.91
C ASN A 611 6.06 -2.68 53.65
N SER A 612 7.26 -3.08 53.19
CA SER A 612 8.37 -2.19 52.90
C SER A 612 8.14 -1.47 51.55
N ARG A 613 7.65 -0.22 51.59
CA ARG A 613 8.03 0.76 50.56
C ARG A 613 9.47 1.17 50.86
N GLU A 614 10.38 0.99 49.90
CA GLU A 614 11.78 1.43 50.03
C GLU A 614 11.83 2.95 50.32
N PRO A 615 12.78 3.42 51.14
CA PRO A 615 13.05 4.84 51.34
C PRO A 615 13.22 5.60 50.01
N SER A 616 12.60 6.78 49.87
CA SER A 616 12.57 7.56 48.62
C SER A 616 13.96 7.90 48.05
N HIS A 617 14.98 8.02 48.89
CA HIS A 617 16.37 8.27 48.48
C HIS A 617 17.04 7.09 47.75
N LEU A 618 16.50 5.86 47.86
CA LEU A 618 17.00 4.69 47.14
C LEU A 618 16.47 4.59 45.70
N SER A 619 15.49 5.43 45.33
CA SER A 619 14.80 5.43 44.03
C SER A 619 15.12 6.63 43.13
N SER A 620 15.91 7.59 43.61
CA SER A 620 16.23 8.80 42.84
C SER A 620 17.03 8.43 41.60
N THR A 621 16.45 8.69 40.43
CA THR A 621 17.11 8.51 39.14
C THR A 621 18.34 9.41 39.06
N TYR A 622 19.52 8.83 38.88
CA TYR A 622 20.78 9.56 38.78
C TYR A 622 21.10 9.92 37.32
N LYS A 623 21.01 8.93 36.41
CA LYS A 623 21.24 9.11 34.98
C LYS A 623 20.27 8.26 34.15
N ARG A 624 19.92 8.73 32.96
CA ARG A 624 19.08 8.04 31.97
C ARG A 624 19.94 7.56 30.80
N GLY A 625 19.60 6.40 30.26
CA GLY A 625 20.32 5.70 29.18
C GLY A 625 21.22 4.59 29.72
N TRP A 626 21.09 3.39 29.18
CA TRP A 626 21.90 2.21 29.52
C TRP A 626 23.40 2.42 29.33
N ASP A 627 23.77 3.28 28.40
CA ASP A 627 25.13 3.66 28.03
C ASP A 627 25.74 4.72 28.99
N SER A 628 24.91 5.46 29.73
CA SER A 628 25.32 6.66 30.47
C SER A 628 26.30 6.46 31.64
N LEU A 629 26.38 5.22 32.15
CA LEU A 629 27.34 4.78 33.18
C LEU A 629 28.13 3.53 32.79
N ALA A 630 27.91 2.99 31.58
CA ALA A 630 28.81 2.00 31.02
C ALA A 630 30.13 2.69 30.68
N SER A 631 31.24 2.10 31.09
CA SER A 631 32.58 2.64 30.81
C SER A 631 32.88 2.52 29.31
N ARG A 632 32.60 1.34 28.76
CA ARG A 632 32.70 1.04 27.32
C ARG A 632 31.87 -0.18 26.96
N TRP A 633 31.50 -0.31 25.70
CA TRP A 633 30.79 -1.47 25.17
C TRP A 633 31.15 -1.68 23.69
N LYS A 634 30.74 -2.82 23.12
CA LYS A 634 30.76 -3.08 21.69
C LYS A 634 29.63 -4.06 21.36
N ASN A 635 28.95 -3.86 20.24
CA ASN A 635 27.89 -4.76 19.77
C ASN A 635 26.85 -5.04 20.88
N ILE A 636 26.35 -3.98 21.54
CA ILE A 636 25.31 -4.05 22.56
C ILE A 636 24.24 -3.01 22.26
N ALA A 637 22.97 -3.40 22.32
CA ALA A 637 21.84 -2.50 22.16
C ALA A 637 20.72 -2.82 23.15
N ARG A 638 20.01 -1.79 23.60
CA ARG A 638 18.76 -1.93 24.35
C ARG A 638 17.59 -2.20 23.40
N LYS A 639 16.97 -3.37 23.51
CA LYS A 639 15.82 -3.77 22.71
C LYS A 639 14.53 -3.63 23.50
N HIS A 640 13.48 -3.17 22.81
CA HIS A 640 12.11 -3.15 23.31
C HIS A 640 11.24 -4.03 22.40
N GLU A 641 10.86 -5.20 22.90
CA GLU A 641 9.86 -6.07 22.29
C GLU A 641 8.47 -5.52 22.65
N ARG A 642 7.87 -4.75 21.74
CA ARG A 642 6.56 -4.14 21.97
C ARG A 642 5.45 -5.18 22.09
N ASP A 643 5.52 -6.26 21.30
CA ASP A 643 4.55 -7.35 21.28
C ASP A 643 4.47 -8.08 22.64
N TRP A 644 5.64 -8.32 23.26
CA TRP A 644 5.75 -9.03 24.54
C TRP A 644 5.80 -8.10 25.75
N LYS A 645 5.85 -6.77 25.51
CA LYS A 645 6.14 -5.75 26.51
C LYS A 645 7.39 -6.11 27.32
N MET A 646 8.44 -6.55 26.64
CA MET A 646 9.72 -6.92 27.27
C MET A 646 10.81 -5.96 26.83
N VAL A 647 11.73 -5.67 27.73
CA VAL A 647 12.91 -4.82 27.51
C VAL A 647 14.14 -5.52 28.08
N TYR A 648 15.25 -5.42 27.36
CA TYR A 648 16.53 -6.06 27.70
C TYR A 648 17.67 -5.41 26.93
N LEU A 649 18.91 -5.72 27.34
CA LEU A 649 20.10 -5.50 26.49
C LEU A 649 20.44 -6.82 25.77
N ALA A 650 20.82 -6.74 24.51
CA ALA A 650 21.27 -7.87 23.70
C ALA A 650 22.38 -7.40 22.73
N ARG A 651 22.86 -8.29 21.85
CA ARG A 651 23.76 -7.87 20.78
C ARG A 651 23.04 -6.95 19.78
N GLU A 652 23.78 -6.21 18.97
CA GLU A 652 23.16 -5.41 17.90
C GLU A 652 22.52 -6.33 16.85
N GLU A 653 21.34 -5.93 16.38
CA GLU A 653 20.59 -6.68 15.38
C GLU A 653 21.41 -6.77 14.08
N GLY A 654 21.69 -8.00 13.63
CA GLY A 654 22.50 -8.30 12.44
C GLY A 654 23.95 -8.71 12.73
N ARG A 655 24.52 -8.34 13.88
CA ARG A 655 25.92 -8.68 14.26
C ARG A 655 25.99 -10.02 15.01
N ASN A 656 25.46 -11.06 14.37
CA ASN A 656 25.20 -12.37 14.98
C ASN A 656 26.46 -13.16 15.34
N THR A 657 27.55 -13.00 14.57
CA THR A 657 28.82 -13.73 14.70
C THR A 657 29.82 -13.06 15.63
N GLU A 658 29.62 -11.78 15.94
CA GLU A 658 30.50 -11.01 16.83
C GLU A 658 30.04 -11.15 18.28
N GLU A 659 30.98 -11.15 19.23
CA GLU A 659 30.64 -11.05 20.65
C GLU A 659 30.12 -9.64 20.98
N GLY A 660 29.10 -9.57 21.84
CA GLY A 660 28.68 -8.33 22.48
C GLY A 660 29.32 -8.22 23.85
N VAL A 661 29.86 -7.05 24.19
CA VAL A 661 30.51 -6.82 25.49
C VAL A 661 30.10 -5.46 26.04
N ILE A 662 29.76 -5.39 27.32
CA ILE A 662 29.51 -4.14 28.06
C ILE A 662 30.27 -4.17 29.38
N GLU A 663 30.93 -3.06 29.74
CA GLU A 663 31.77 -2.96 30.92
C GLU A 663 31.41 -1.75 31.79
N TRP A 664 31.40 -1.94 33.11
CA TRP A 664 31.34 -0.89 34.12
C TRP A 664 32.65 -0.89 34.90
N LEU A 665 33.24 0.28 35.13
CA LEU A 665 34.51 0.44 35.83
C LEU A 665 34.31 1.34 37.04
N ILE A 666 34.67 0.88 38.23
CA ILE A 666 34.78 1.69 39.44
C ILE A 666 36.25 1.95 39.71
N ASP A 667 36.62 3.21 39.91
CA ASP A 667 38.00 3.63 40.18
C ASP A 667 38.11 4.35 41.53
N LEU A 668 38.90 3.76 42.43
CA LEU A 668 39.19 4.23 43.78
C LEU A 668 40.61 4.78 43.90
N SER A 669 41.40 4.80 42.82
CA SER A 669 42.83 5.15 42.84
C SER A 669 43.10 6.55 43.38
N GLY A 670 42.15 7.48 43.20
CA GLY A 670 42.20 8.84 43.76
C GLY A 670 41.75 8.96 45.22
N THR A 671 41.53 7.86 45.94
CA THR A 671 40.97 7.85 47.30
C THR A 671 41.82 7.01 48.26
N GLU A 672 41.66 7.27 49.57
CA GLU A 672 42.24 6.47 50.66
C GLU A 672 41.47 5.16 50.91
N TYR A 673 40.63 4.73 49.98
CA TYR A 673 39.81 3.53 50.11
C TYR A 673 40.21 2.48 49.08
N SER A 674 40.01 1.23 49.45
CA SER A 674 40.10 0.08 48.56
C SER A 674 38.84 -0.76 48.66
N VAL A 675 38.63 -1.63 47.68
CA VAL A 675 37.54 -2.60 47.71
C VAL A 675 37.69 -3.45 48.98
N ASP A 676 36.62 -3.63 49.73
CA ASP A 676 36.53 -4.59 50.82
C ASP A 676 35.83 -5.86 50.33
N GLU A 677 34.63 -5.67 49.78
CA GLU A 677 33.73 -6.74 49.37
C GLU A 677 32.87 -6.28 48.19
N VAL A 678 32.56 -7.22 47.29
CA VAL A 678 31.77 -6.94 46.08
C VAL A 678 30.50 -7.77 46.08
N THR A 679 29.35 -7.10 46.19
CA THR A 679 28.03 -7.70 46.05
C THR A 679 27.47 -7.45 44.65
N LEU A 680 27.12 -8.52 43.93
CA LEU A 680 26.53 -8.45 42.60
C LEU A 680 25.26 -9.30 42.52
N PHE A 681 24.19 -8.70 42.02
CA PHE A 681 23.00 -9.38 41.50
C PHE A 681 22.77 -8.91 40.06
N ALA A 682 22.61 -9.86 39.13
CA ALA A 682 22.37 -9.58 37.73
C ALA A 682 21.48 -10.67 37.10
N THR A 683 20.51 -10.26 36.29
CA THR A 683 19.66 -11.20 35.53
C THR A 683 20.13 -11.34 34.09
N MET A 684 20.02 -12.56 33.55
CA MET A 684 20.23 -12.85 32.14
C MET A 684 19.27 -13.93 31.65
N ALA A 685 19.07 -14.02 30.34
CA ALA A 685 18.32 -15.08 29.69
C ALA A 685 19.08 -15.58 28.46
N THR A 686 19.10 -16.90 28.26
CA THR A 686 19.53 -17.57 27.02
C THR A 686 18.38 -18.39 26.46
N PHE A 687 18.22 -18.41 25.14
CA PHE A 687 17.07 -19.04 24.46
C PHE A 687 17.44 -20.23 23.57
N ASP A 688 18.72 -20.61 23.55
CA ASP A 688 19.20 -21.88 23.01
C ASP A 688 20.51 -22.31 23.69
N ASP A 689 20.99 -23.51 23.36
CA ASP A 689 22.22 -24.06 23.94
C ASP A 689 23.50 -23.48 23.33
N GLN A 690 23.40 -22.81 22.19
CA GLN A 690 24.54 -22.29 21.42
C GLN A 690 24.95 -20.90 21.89
N THR A 691 23.99 -20.09 22.34
CA THR A 691 24.20 -18.75 22.87
C THR A 691 24.63 -18.79 24.33
N LYS A 692 25.55 -17.90 24.68
CA LYS A 692 26.14 -17.82 26.02
C LYS A 692 26.13 -16.37 26.50
N VAL A 693 25.93 -16.23 27.79
CA VAL A 693 26.08 -14.97 28.52
C VAL A 693 26.90 -15.26 29.78
N VAL A 694 27.91 -14.43 30.03
CA VAL A 694 28.75 -14.53 31.23
C VAL A 694 28.99 -13.14 31.82
N PHE A 695 28.93 -13.04 33.15
CA PHE A 695 29.44 -11.88 33.88
C PHE A 695 30.82 -12.20 34.44
N GLU A 696 31.75 -11.24 34.35
CA GLU A 696 33.11 -11.32 34.87
C GLU A 696 33.42 -10.09 35.74
N LEU A 697 33.93 -10.32 36.94
CA LEU A 697 34.55 -9.28 37.76
C LEU A 697 36.05 -9.34 37.57
N CYS A 698 36.69 -8.21 37.26
CA CYS A 698 38.12 -8.15 36.99
C CYS A 698 38.82 -7.02 37.76
N ASN A 699 40.02 -7.30 38.25
CA ASN A 699 41.02 -6.30 38.70
C ASN A 699 42.41 -6.76 38.23
N ASP A 700 43.20 -5.86 37.65
CA ASP A 700 44.61 -6.11 37.23
C ASP A 700 44.84 -7.45 36.49
N GLY A 701 43.93 -7.80 35.59
CA GLY A 701 44.01 -9.02 34.78
C GLY A 701 43.55 -10.32 35.48
N VAL A 702 43.24 -10.26 36.78
CA VAL A 702 42.56 -11.33 37.50
C VAL A 702 41.06 -11.18 37.28
N CYS A 703 40.43 -12.15 36.62
CA CYS A 703 38.99 -12.16 36.34
C CYS A 703 38.30 -13.37 36.97
N LYS A 704 37.09 -13.17 37.49
CA LYS A 704 36.24 -14.21 38.07
C LYS A 704 34.87 -14.19 37.43
N GLN A 705 34.45 -15.33 36.89
CA GLN A 705 33.11 -15.50 36.33
C GLN A 705 32.05 -15.59 37.43
N VAL A 706 30.90 -14.98 37.20
CA VAL A 706 29.77 -14.93 38.13
C VAL A 706 28.53 -15.52 37.44
N PRO A 707 27.89 -16.57 38.01
CA PRO A 707 26.66 -17.11 37.47
C PRO A 707 25.47 -16.14 37.65
N PRO A 708 24.55 -16.03 36.66
CA PRO A 708 23.31 -15.26 36.80
C PRO A 708 22.39 -15.78 37.89
N GLY A 709 21.62 -14.87 38.50
CA GLY A 709 20.65 -15.26 39.53
C GLY A 709 21.30 -15.86 40.78
N SER A 710 22.62 -15.80 40.91
CA SER A 710 23.31 -16.03 42.17
C SER A 710 22.74 -15.05 43.21
N PRO A 711 22.54 -15.47 44.47
CA PRO A 711 22.35 -14.52 45.56
C PRO A 711 23.40 -13.40 45.46
N PRO A 712 23.11 -12.18 45.94
CA PRO A 712 24.14 -11.14 46.05
C PRO A 712 25.43 -11.78 46.55
N LEU A 713 26.53 -11.59 45.82
CA LEU A 713 27.87 -12.07 46.20
C LEU A 713 28.32 -11.36 47.49
N SER A 714 27.64 -11.59 48.60
CA SER A 714 27.80 -10.85 49.85
C SER A 714 29.05 -11.27 50.62
N ALA A 715 30.09 -11.76 49.93
CA ALA A 715 31.33 -12.32 50.49
C ALA A 715 32.49 -12.45 49.49
N CYS A 716 32.48 -11.75 48.34
CA CYS A 716 33.61 -11.85 47.39
C CYS A 716 34.78 -10.97 47.83
N ALA A 717 35.60 -11.48 48.76
CA ALA A 717 36.84 -10.83 49.21
C ALA A 717 38.03 -11.02 48.25
N ASP A 718 37.86 -11.75 47.14
CA ASP A 718 38.94 -12.02 46.15
C ASP A 718 39.53 -10.74 45.54
N PHE A 719 38.76 -9.64 45.57
CA PHE A 719 39.18 -8.33 45.10
C PHE A 719 39.43 -7.35 46.25
N ALA A 720 39.50 -7.83 47.50
CA ALA A 720 39.77 -6.99 48.65
C ALA A 720 41.16 -6.34 48.52
N GLY A 721 41.24 -5.02 48.66
CA GLY A 721 42.44 -4.23 48.42
C GLY A 721 42.56 -3.68 46.99
N ALA A 722 41.69 -4.09 46.05
CA ALA A 722 41.71 -3.56 44.69
C ALA A 722 41.42 -2.05 44.66
N LYS A 723 42.14 -1.33 43.78
CA LYS A 723 41.93 0.09 43.52
C LYS A 723 41.04 0.35 42.31
N GLN A 724 40.93 -0.62 41.40
CA GLN A 724 39.99 -0.58 40.30
C GLN A 724 39.18 -1.88 40.29
N LEU A 725 37.93 -1.80 39.87
CA LEU A 725 37.11 -2.99 39.72
C LEU A 725 36.23 -2.84 38.50
N ARG A 726 36.34 -3.82 37.60
CA ARG A 726 35.58 -3.87 36.37
C ARG A 726 34.55 -4.99 36.42
N LEU A 727 33.30 -4.67 36.15
CA LEU A 727 32.25 -5.65 35.85
C LEU A 727 32.07 -5.70 34.34
N SER A 728 32.22 -6.87 33.73
CA SER A 728 32.02 -7.11 32.30
C SER A 728 30.89 -8.11 32.09
N ALA A 729 30.04 -7.87 31.09
CA ALA A 729 29.06 -8.84 30.61
C ALA A 729 29.34 -9.15 29.15
N ARG A 730 29.51 -10.44 28.83
CA ARG A 730 29.85 -10.94 27.49
C ARG A 730 28.75 -11.84 26.96
N LEU A 731 28.34 -11.60 25.72
CA LEU A 731 27.30 -12.34 25.01
C LEU A 731 27.86 -12.87 23.69
N TRP A 732 27.78 -14.16 23.43
CA TRP A 732 28.26 -14.73 22.15
C TRP A 732 27.46 -15.98 21.75
N THR A 733 27.76 -16.52 20.57
CA THR A 733 27.25 -17.80 20.09
C THR A 733 28.43 -18.72 19.79
N THR A 734 28.36 -19.97 20.25
CA THR A 734 29.39 -20.99 19.99
C THR A 734 29.29 -21.50 18.54
N GLU A 735 30.43 -21.66 17.86
CA GLU A 735 30.46 -22.10 16.46
C GLU A 735 29.93 -23.55 16.33
N GLY A 736 28.73 -23.68 15.77
CA GLY A 736 28.17 -24.95 15.30
C GLY A 736 28.12 -24.95 13.77
N ASN A 737 28.55 -26.05 13.15
CA ASN A 737 28.47 -26.28 11.70
C ASN A 737 27.00 -26.35 11.23
N SER A 738 26.37 -25.20 10.95
CA SER A 738 25.19 -25.05 10.06
C SER A 738 24.59 -23.64 10.20
N SER A 739 24.31 -22.97 9.06
CA SER A 739 23.46 -21.77 8.87
C SER A 739 23.43 -20.72 10.00
N VAL A 740 23.99 -19.54 9.74
CA VAL A 740 23.91 -18.38 10.66
C VAL A 740 22.46 -18.09 11.02
N ASP A 741 22.09 -18.38 12.27
CA ASP A 741 20.78 -18.02 12.80
C ASP A 741 20.66 -16.50 12.87
N SER A 742 19.78 -15.94 12.06
CA SER A 742 19.54 -14.49 11.96
C SER A 742 19.08 -13.87 13.28
N CYS A 743 18.55 -14.66 14.22
CA CYS A 743 18.07 -14.22 15.51
C CYS A 743 19.08 -14.45 16.66
N ALA A 744 20.29 -14.95 16.37
CA ALA A 744 21.27 -15.27 17.41
C ALA A 744 21.60 -14.06 18.32
N TRP A 745 21.57 -12.84 17.77
CA TRP A 745 21.85 -11.60 18.49
C TRP A 745 20.94 -11.37 19.71
N GLN A 746 19.67 -11.77 19.64
CA GLN A 746 18.67 -11.57 20.71
C GLN A 746 18.50 -12.80 21.60
N LYS A 747 19.14 -13.92 21.29
CA LYS A 747 18.99 -15.16 22.08
C LYS A 747 19.80 -15.15 23.37
N ALA A 748 20.73 -14.22 23.51
CA ALA A 748 21.44 -13.91 24.74
C ALA A 748 21.00 -12.51 25.19
N GLN A 749 20.45 -12.39 26.40
CA GLN A 749 19.86 -11.14 26.88
C GLN A 749 20.30 -10.83 28.31
N LEU A 750 20.67 -9.58 28.56
CA LEU A 750 20.88 -9.03 29.90
C LEU A 750 19.62 -8.28 30.35
N PHE A 751 19.33 -8.34 31.63
CA PHE A 751 18.34 -7.45 32.25
C PHE A 751 16.93 -7.55 31.67
N ARG A 752 16.55 -8.73 31.18
CA ARG A 752 15.22 -8.99 30.62
C ARG A 752 14.14 -8.77 31.68
N GLN A 753 13.32 -7.73 31.50
CA GLN A 753 12.21 -7.37 32.39
C GLN A 753 10.98 -6.93 31.58
N LYS A 754 9.82 -6.85 32.25
CA LYS A 754 8.62 -6.27 31.62
C LYS A 754 8.78 -4.76 31.49
N ALA A 755 8.36 -4.19 30.36
CA ALA A 755 8.41 -2.75 30.09
C ALA A 755 7.56 -1.93 31.08
N THR A 756 6.58 -2.55 31.74
CA THR A 756 5.76 -1.94 32.79
C THR A 756 6.37 -2.05 34.19
N ASP A 757 7.40 -2.87 34.37
CA ASP A 757 8.03 -3.10 35.66
C ASP A 757 9.14 -2.07 35.90
N GLN A 758 8.77 -0.99 36.56
CA GLN A 758 9.67 0.13 36.89
C GLN A 758 10.27 0.02 38.30
N ASP A 759 9.88 -0.99 39.07
CA ASP A 759 10.25 -1.12 40.48
C ASP A 759 11.35 -2.16 40.71
N THR A 760 11.56 -3.09 39.77
CA THR A 760 12.63 -4.09 39.86
C THR A 760 13.95 -3.61 39.25
N TRP A 761 15.06 -3.98 39.90
CA TRP A 761 16.41 -3.62 39.46
C TRP A 761 17.15 -4.89 39.03
N PRO A 762 17.15 -5.24 37.72
CA PRO A 762 17.81 -6.43 37.21
C PRO A 762 19.34 -6.41 37.32
N LEU A 763 19.94 -5.26 37.63
CA LEU A 763 21.34 -5.12 38.00
C LEU A 763 21.42 -4.37 39.33
N GLU A 764 22.09 -4.98 40.30
CA GLU A 764 22.52 -4.37 41.56
C GLU A 764 24.00 -4.71 41.77
N PHE A 765 24.86 -3.71 41.63
CA PHE A 765 26.32 -3.83 41.75
C PHE A 765 26.81 -2.92 42.87
N LYS A 766 27.10 -3.50 44.03
CA LYS A 766 27.55 -2.80 45.23
C LYS A 766 28.99 -3.18 45.57
N VAL A 767 29.84 -2.19 45.69
CA VAL A 767 31.24 -2.32 46.11
C VAL A 767 31.39 -1.67 47.48
N SER A 768 31.53 -2.49 48.52
CA SER A 768 31.86 -2.05 49.87
C SER A 768 33.32 -1.62 49.93
N LEU A 769 33.61 -0.55 50.66
CA LEU A 769 34.90 0.10 50.73
C LEU A 769 35.48 -0.02 52.13
N LYS A 770 36.78 -0.28 52.22
CA LYS A 770 37.56 -0.15 53.45
C LYS A 770 38.59 0.96 53.28
N ARG A 771 38.87 1.68 54.36
CA ARG A 771 39.95 2.66 54.37
C ARG A 771 41.28 1.93 54.41
N ASP A 772 42.24 2.38 53.61
CA ASP A 772 43.58 1.82 53.61
C ASP A 772 44.24 2.12 54.95
N ASN A 773 44.85 1.11 55.57
CA ASN A 773 45.62 1.31 56.79
C ASN A 773 46.87 2.11 56.45
N THR A 774 46.81 3.43 56.61
CA THR A 774 48.02 4.25 56.73
C THR A 774 48.66 3.91 58.07
N THR A 775 49.76 3.18 58.04
CA THR A 775 50.75 3.24 59.11
C THR A 775 51.04 4.71 59.36
N LYS A 776 50.67 5.22 60.54
CA LYS A 776 51.18 6.49 61.04
C LYS A 776 52.70 6.38 61.08
N GLU A 777 53.38 7.13 60.21
CA GLU A 777 54.70 7.68 60.49
C GLU A 777 54.57 9.17 60.80
#